data_AF-A0A4U1W204-F1
#
_entry.id   AF-A0A4U1W204-F1
#
_cell.length_a   1.000
_cell.length_b   1.000
_cell.length_c   1.000
_cell.angle_alpha   90.00
_cell.angle_beta   90.00
_cell.angle_gamma   90.00
#
_symmetry.space_group_name_H-M   'P 1'
#
loop_
_entity.id
_entity.type
_entity.pdbx_description
1 polymer ?
#
loop_
_entity_poly.entity_id
_entity_poly.type
_entity_poly.pdbx_seq_one_letter_code
_entity_poly.pdbx_strand_id
1 'polypeptide(L)'
;MTKKRSFKRSTLAKAILPLFTATLIAGCGSDSDNDTDAGNDGLYKAGENEVVVYYKRDVAAASTSGSTYDGWGLHLWNGEGCTSTDLKGMGLSETGTNWEAPYEFDGISDTYGAYYVLKVDPDASDPHKCMNFILHNGDEKAFGSANSKIELTKLGDSQGVFGFHGSSELYYDPISERPVNIDGQKAHWLDADTIAWEAAGNADSVKLFYALDNSITMNDDKEIVGGTAIELSKDGELSTELKERFRHLASLPALAIDVDDNTLRTILKSQIIFVAYNANGDVISSTEVQKPGVLDAVFASEDAGNAMGEELGAIVEGSAATFKLWAPTAQDVELVLYSEDLQSSQVFPMTESTETGIWATDAVPNAVNSYYRYQVKVYHPTTGNIETRLVTDPYSLSLSKNSAYSQVIDLDDSALMPEGWVGYERPTVEKDEDHVLYESHLRDFSFSDKLGTPSLNGKYLALTEADRESVKHLQALKDAGLTTLHILPAFDIATVDEDEASRVDITDTVGKLCDVKPTAALCGNEDENKVIEDVLDGYDPSTGDAQALMNDLRMLDSFNWGYDPFHYTVPEGSYATDPNGSQRILEFRQMVKATHDMDLKLIMDVVYNHTNASGVNDKSVLDKIVPGYYHRLNVNTGGVENSTCCDNTATENLMMGKLMVDSLKVWADDYKVDGFRFDLMGHQPKDVMVEALAEVRKIDENTLFYGEGWDFGEVANNARFDQANQINMAGTEIGTFSDRLRDAVRGGSPFDGGVDSEGNHPLRFNQGFGNAAIANEETKVDQDSINGRLHNQDLVRLGMAGNLAEYVLIDYKGDTKLGKNVDYNGAPAGYTKMPSENISYVSKHDNQTLWDNNAYKIAAGTSSAERARMQSVSLSTVMLGQGIPFIHMGSELLRSKSMQRDSYDSGDWYNRVMFDGTDNNWNVGLPREDKDGANWDLIKTIIADSTAKPDADDIELTKQQFLELLKIRSSSELFRLDTADEVMKRVDFRNVGEDQVEGLIVMSIDDGVSAGDDLDPANDAIVAVVNSTNESQSFKITGATGFTLHDVQQNSADDTVKGASFAAETFTVPALTTAVFVQAQGDAQGVGLPVDNSDKDVSSIPPYGQTTVYVRGDMNGWNPVEGWAMSFVSNGVYSVTGSLEAGNYGFKFADADWKTPNFGCDSVELANGSINLGSDGNCQLSVAEAGSYTFTLNAINELDDNVEKAVVSVTKN
;
A
#
# COMPACT_ATOMS: atom_id res chain seq x y z
N MET A 1 34.82 21.72 33.36
CA MET A 1 35.39 23.09 33.51
C MET A 1 36.20 23.45 32.27
N THR A 2 36.14 24.72 31.89
CA THR A 2 36.86 25.40 30.79
C THR A 2 38.28 24.93 30.42
N LYS A 3 38.52 24.72 29.11
CA LYS A 3 39.62 25.39 28.37
C LYS A 3 39.55 25.22 26.85
N LYS A 4 39.58 26.34 26.12
CA LYS A 4 40.00 26.39 24.70
C LYS A 4 41.48 25.97 24.58
N ARG A 5 41.85 25.27 23.49
CA ARG A 5 43.11 25.50 22.75
C ARG A 5 43.16 24.80 21.39
N SER A 6 43.54 25.54 20.37
CA SER A 6 43.83 25.05 19.02
C SER A 6 45.28 24.58 18.89
N PHE A 7 45.56 23.68 17.92
CA PHE A 7 46.92 23.46 17.42
C PHE A 7 47.00 23.25 15.89
N LYS A 8 47.23 24.38 15.22
CA LYS A 8 48.10 24.62 14.04
C LYS A 8 48.71 23.42 13.27
N ARG A 9 48.60 23.51 11.93
CA ARG A 9 49.48 22.85 10.94
C ARG A 9 50.98 23.15 11.17
N SER A 10 51.85 22.14 11.00
CA SER A 10 53.26 22.24 10.54
C SER A 10 53.80 20.81 10.32
N THR A 11 53.87 20.27 9.09
CA THR A 11 54.91 20.53 8.08
C THR A 11 56.34 20.14 8.51
N LEU A 12 56.89 19.03 7.97
CA LEU A 12 58.29 18.96 7.49
C LEU A 12 58.61 17.71 6.63
N ALA A 13 59.21 17.91 5.44
CA ALA A 13 60.12 17.00 4.69
C ALA A 13 59.58 15.63 4.19
N LYS A 14 60.03 15.05 3.05
CA LYS A 14 60.94 15.44 1.94
C LYS A 14 60.76 14.41 0.78
N ALA A 15 61.08 14.67 -0.49
CA ALA A 15 61.53 15.90 -1.16
C ALA A 15 60.64 16.15 -2.42
N ILE A 16 61.02 16.24 -3.71
CA ILE A 16 62.29 16.20 -4.48
C ILE A 16 62.33 17.47 -5.41
N LEU A 17 63.51 17.84 -5.89
CA LEU A 17 63.82 18.98 -6.78
C LEU A 17 64.99 18.54 -7.73
N PRO A 18 65.50 19.34 -8.68
CA PRO A 18 65.14 20.70 -9.14
C PRO A 18 64.91 20.74 -10.69
N LEU A 19 64.86 21.85 -11.47
CA LEU A 19 65.25 23.28 -11.40
C LEU A 19 64.10 24.13 -12.09
N PHE A 20 64.20 25.26 -12.82
CA PHE A 20 65.30 26.11 -13.33
C PHE A 20 64.87 27.60 -13.49
N THR A 21 65.63 28.52 -12.88
CA THR A 21 65.68 30.00 -13.14
C THR A 21 64.45 30.89 -12.91
N ALA A 22 64.73 32.12 -12.46
CA ALA A 22 63.80 33.24 -12.31
C ALA A 22 64.43 34.54 -12.85
N THR A 23 63.65 35.60 -13.05
CA THR A 23 64.14 36.99 -13.10
C THR A 23 63.06 37.94 -12.53
N LEU A 24 63.40 39.20 -12.29
CA LEU A 24 62.79 40.03 -11.23
C LEU A 24 62.82 41.53 -11.57
N ILE A 25 61.99 42.32 -10.87
CA ILE A 25 62.01 43.80 -10.71
C ILE A 25 61.23 44.64 -11.75
N ALA A 26 60.01 44.97 -11.33
CA ALA A 26 59.26 46.24 -11.38
C ALA A 26 59.83 47.53 -12.03
N GLY A 27 58.91 48.38 -12.53
CA GLY A 27 59.08 49.81 -12.84
C GLY A 27 57.75 50.56 -12.71
N CYS A 28 57.74 51.76 -12.11
CA CYS A 28 56.52 52.38 -11.54
C CYS A 28 55.60 53.11 -12.54
N GLY A 29 54.31 53.14 -12.18
CA GLY A 29 53.21 53.75 -12.92
C GLY A 29 53.11 55.28 -12.98
N SER A 30 52.03 55.74 -13.62
CA SER A 30 51.49 57.09 -13.64
C SER A 30 50.00 57.03 -14.02
N ASP A 31 49.14 57.82 -13.39
CA ASP A 31 47.68 57.78 -13.60
C ASP A 31 47.22 58.41 -14.93
N SER A 32 46.16 57.84 -15.52
CA SER A 32 45.18 58.57 -16.34
C SER A 32 43.94 57.70 -16.59
N ASP A 33 42.75 58.26 -16.41
CA ASP A 33 41.49 57.56 -16.62
C ASP A 33 41.28 57.11 -18.08
N ASN A 34 40.69 55.93 -18.26
CA ASN A 34 39.58 55.74 -19.21
C ASN A 34 38.81 54.47 -18.86
N ASP A 35 37.49 54.55 -19.01
CA ASP A 35 36.51 53.56 -18.60
C ASP A 35 36.16 52.64 -19.79
N THR A 36 36.23 51.32 -19.60
CA THR A 36 35.68 50.32 -20.54
C THR A 36 35.32 49.03 -19.79
N ASP A 37 34.05 48.64 -19.92
CA ASP A 37 33.39 47.47 -19.33
C ASP A 37 34.24 46.23 -19.04
N ALA A 38 34.03 45.66 -17.85
CA ALA A 38 34.21 44.24 -17.62
C ALA A 38 32.89 43.52 -17.92
N GLY A 39 32.94 42.43 -18.69
CA GLY A 39 31.77 41.58 -18.94
C GLY A 39 31.24 40.98 -17.63
N ASN A 40 29.93 40.78 -17.56
CA ASN A 40 29.24 40.20 -16.42
C ASN A 40 28.87 38.75 -16.76
N ASP A 41 29.43 37.76 -16.07
CA ASP A 41 29.39 36.33 -16.45
C ASP A 41 28.02 35.64 -16.25
N GLY A 42 26.94 36.41 -16.11
CA GLY A 42 25.55 35.92 -16.00
C GLY A 42 25.17 35.26 -14.68
N LEU A 43 26.11 35.07 -13.75
CA LEU A 43 25.90 34.45 -12.45
C LEU A 43 25.53 35.47 -11.36
N TYR A 44 24.61 35.09 -10.47
CA TYR A 44 24.46 35.74 -9.17
C TYR A 44 25.72 35.50 -8.34
N LYS A 45 26.16 36.51 -7.60
CA LYS A 45 27.35 36.44 -6.75
C LYS A 45 26.96 36.14 -5.32
N ALA A 46 27.01 34.86 -4.96
CA ALA A 46 26.75 34.37 -3.61
C ALA A 46 27.55 35.12 -2.53
N GLY A 47 26.88 35.41 -1.42
CA GLY A 47 27.46 35.89 -0.17
C GLY A 47 28.14 34.79 0.67
N GLU A 48 28.51 35.16 1.89
CA GLU A 48 29.03 34.20 2.88
C GLU A 48 27.85 33.33 3.36
N ASN A 49 27.95 32.01 3.15
CA ASN A 49 26.91 31.00 3.40
C ASN A 49 25.66 31.08 2.49
N GLU A 50 25.79 31.58 1.26
CA GLU A 50 24.73 31.51 0.24
C GLU A 50 25.06 30.47 -0.85
N VAL A 51 24.03 29.80 -1.37
CA VAL A 51 24.10 28.83 -2.48
C VAL A 51 23.01 29.15 -3.49
N VAL A 52 23.34 29.12 -4.78
CA VAL A 52 22.40 29.53 -5.84
C VAL A 52 21.93 28.32 -6.65
N VAL A 53 20.62 28.07 -6.68
CA VAL A 53 20.03 27.13 -7.64
C VAL A 53 19.66 27.89 -8.91
N TYR A 54 20.08 27.41 -10.08
CA TYR A 54 19.71 27.92 -11.39
C TYR A 54 18.83 26.91 -12.11
N TYR A 55 17.75 27.42 -12.72
CA TYR A 55 16.75 26.65 -13.45
C TYR A 55 16.59 27.18 -14.87
N LYS A 56 16.93 26.37 -15.86
CA LYS A 56 16.74 26.70 -17.27
C LYS A 56 15.62 25.89 -17.91
N ARG A 57 14.71 26.59 -18.60
CA ARG A 57 13.68 26.01 -19.49
C ARG A 57 14.03 26.31 -20.94
N ASP A 58 13.85 25.36 -21.84
CA ASP A 58 13.99 25.59 -23.28
C ASP A 58 12.77 26.33 -23.85
N VAL A 59 13.04 27.36 -24.65
CA VAL A 59 12.09 28.48 -24.86
C VAL A 59 11.02 28.21 -25.93
N ALA A 60 10.82 26.96 -26.32
CA ALA A 60 9.91 26.57 -27.40
C ALA A 60 8.42 26.78 -27.06
N ALA A 61 8.05 26.73 -25.77
CA ALA A 61 6.66 26.78 -25.29
C ALA A 61 6.21 28.17 -24.77
N ALA A 62 7.01 29.23 -24.97
CA ALA A 62 6.75 30.56 -24.40
C ALA A 62 5.58 31.31 -25.09
N SER A 63 4.34 31.04 -24.67
CA SER A 63 3.15 31.76 -25.14
C SER A 63 3.11 33.22 -24.66
N THR A 64 2.36 34.08 -25.36
CA THR A 64 2.55 35.54 -25.30
C THR A 64 1.80 36.28 -24.18
N SER A 65 2.16 36.06 -22.90
CA SER A 65 2.18 37.11 -21.85
C SER A 65 2.55 36.57 -20.46
N GLY A 66 3.80 36.76 -20.03
CA GLY A 66 4.32 36.40 -18.70
C GLY A 66 5.85 36.33 -18.73
N SER A 67 6.51 36.08 -17.61
CA SER A 67 7.85 35.49 -17.63
C SER A 67 7.72 33.96 -17.75
N THR A 68 8.70 33.29 -18.36
CA THR A 68 8.67 31.83 -18.58
C THR A 68 8.85 31.00 -17.30
N TYR A 69 9.02 31.67 -16.16
CA TYR A 69 9.28 31.11 -14.84
C TYR A 69 8.20 31.49 -13.80
N ASP A 70 7.17 32.24 -14.19
CA ASP A 70 6.11 32.65 -13.26
C ASP A 70 5.39 31.41 -12.68
N GLY A 71 5.30 31.32 -11.35
CA GLY A 71 4.74 30.17 -10.63
C GLY A 71 5.71 28.99 -10.40
N TRP A 72 6.95 29.07 -10.88
CA TRP A 72 7.98 28.05 -10.60
C TRP A 72 8.78 28.39 -9.35
N GLY A 73 8.57 27.62 -8.28
CA GLY A 73 9.22 27.83 -6.99
C GLY A 73 9.84 26.57 -6.40
N LEU A 74 10.75 26.77 -5.44
CA LEU A 74 11.37 25.68 -4.69
C LEU A 74 10.55 25.33 -3.45
N HIS A 75 10.09 24.08 -3.35
CA HIS A 75 9.75 23.48 -2.07
C HIS A 75 11.05 23.15 -1.32
N LEU A 76 11.19 23.60 -0.07
CA LEU A 76 12.41 23.51 0.75
C LEU A 76 12.09 22.97 2.14
N TRP A 77 12.85 22.00 2.61
CA TRP A 77 12.75 21.43 3.96
C TRP A 77 14.12 20.98 4.49
N ASN A 78 14.20 20.72 5.80
CA ASN A 78 15.30 19.99 6.42
C ASN A 78 14.78 18.59 6.82
N GLY A 79 15.54 17.54 6.50
CA GLY A 79 15.12 16.14 6.67
C GLY A 79 15.97 15.19 5.84
N GLU A 80 15.68 13.88 5.87
CA GLU A 80 16.37 12.87 5.06
C GLU A 80 17.92 12.91 5.13
N GLY A 81 18.47 13.26 6.31
CA GLY A 81 19.91 13.44 6.54
C GLY A 81 20.48 14.81 6.12
N CYS A 82 19.72 15.66 5.45
CA CYS A 82 20.13 17.01 5.03
C CYS A 82 19.49 18.08 5.92
N THR A 83 20.30 18.74 6.75
CA THR A 83 19.84 19.76 7.71
C THR A 83 20.51 21.12 7.52
N SER A 84 21.18 21.35 6.39
CA SER A 84 21.99 22.56 6.19
C SER A 84 21.20 23.78 5.72
N THR A 85 19.87 23.73 5.55
CA THR A 85 19.08 24.86 5.04
C THR A 85 18.68 25.83 6.17
N ASP A 86 19.15 27.08 6.12
CA ASP A 86 18.75 28.14 7.06
C ASP A 86 17.36 28.71 6.70
N LEU A 87 16.33 27.87 6.85
CA LEU A 87 14.92 28.23 6.64
C LEU A 87 14.56 29.51 7.40
N LYS A 88 15.09 29.66 8.62
CA LYS A 88 14.79 30.76 9.54
C LYS A 88 15.42 32.08 9.09
N GLY A 89 16.67 32.07 8.61
CA GLY A 89 17.33 33.22 8.01
C GLY A 89 16.88 33.53 6.58
N MET A 90 16.21 32.58 5.91
CA MET A 90 15.42 32.83 4.70
C MET A 90 14.02 33.41 5.01
N GLY A 91 13.53 33.28 6.24
CA GLY A 91 12.23 33.81 6.69
C GLY A 91 11.05 32.85 6.52
N LEU A 92 11.34 31.55 6.36
CA LEU A 92 10.38 30.45 6.18
C LEU A 92 9.97 29.82 7.52
N SER A 93 9.06 28.85 7.48
CA SER A 93 8.72 28.02 8.64
C SER A 93 9.91 27.15 9.05
N GLU A 94 9.99 26.75 10.32
CA GLU A 94 10.97 25.77 10.78
C GLU A 94 10.72 24.37 10.17
N THR A 95 9.52 24.13 9.62
CA THR A 95 9.16 22.95 8.81
C THR A 95 9.50 23.09 7.32
N GLY A 96 9.71 24.30 6.80
CA GLY A 96 9.95 24.54 5.37
C GLY A 96 9.03 25.55 4.69
N THR A 97 8.81 25.35 3.38
CA THR A 97 7.77 25.99 2.56
C THR A 97 6.48 25.18 2.57
N ASN A 98 5.33 25.80 2.29
CA ASN A 98 4.12 25.04 1.91
C ASN A 98 4.24 24.58 0.43
N TRP A 99 3.56 23.50 0.04
CA TRP A 99 3.47 23.08 -1.37
C TRP A 99 2.72 24.14 -2.20
N GLU A 100 1.60 24.67 -1.70
CA GLU A 100 0.84 25.74 -2.38
C GLU A 100 1.53 27.11 -2.39
N ALA A 101 2.65 27.27 -1.67
CA ALA A 101 3.39 28.53 -1.57
C ALA A 101 4.91 28.27 -1.50
N PRO A 102 5.52 27.87 -2.64
CA PRO A 102 6.94 27.58 -2.71
C PRO A 102 7.80 28.84 -2.69
N TYR A 103 9.12 28.67 -2.57
CA TYR A 103 10.09 29.75 -2.60
C TYR A 103 10.32 30.25 -4.03
N GLU A 104 9.78 31.44 -4.32
CA GLU A 104 9.90 32.17 -5.59
C GLU A 104 11.35 32.51 -5.97
N PHE A 105 11.61 32.78 -7.25
CA PHE A 105 12.94 33.12 -7.76
C PHE A 105 13.38 34.55 -7.43
N ASP A 106 14.64 34.71 -7.02
CA ASP A 106 15.28 36.02 -6.72
C ASP A 106 15.60 36.83 -8.00
N GLY A 107 15.64 36.18 -9.16
CA GLY A 107 15.81 36.82 -10.45
C GLY A 107 15.96 35.84 -11.60
N ILE A 108 16.27 36.38 -12.78
CA ILE A 108 16.47 35.61 -14.02
C ILE A 108 17.82 36.01 -14.64
N SER A 109 18.61 35.02 -14.98
CA SER A 109 19.81 35.12 -15.79
C SER A 109 19.48 34.87 -17.26
N ASP A 110 19.85 35.79 -18.15
CA ASP A 110 19.73 35.59 -19.61
C ASP A 110 20.49 34.33 -20.09
N THR A 111 21.51 33.89 -19.35
CA THR A 111 22.33 32.72 -19.67
C THR A 111 21.80 31.44 -19.01
N TYR A 112 21.50 31.47 -17.71
CA TYR A 112 21.25 30.29 -16.88
C TYR A 112 19.79 30.10 -16.43
N GLY A 113 18.88 30.99 -16.81
CA GLY A 113 17.45 30.93 -16.44
C GLY A 113 17.16 31.53 -15.05
N ALA A 114 16.01 31.17 -14.46
CA ALA A 114 15.63 31.65 -13.12
C ALA A 114 16.64 31.20 -12.06
N TYR A 115 16.85 31.99 -11.03
CA TYR A 115 17.75 31.62 -9.92
C TYR A 115 17.16 31.92 -8.54
N TYR A 116 17.54 31.09 -7.57
CA TYR A 116 17.05 31.11 -6.19
C TYR A 116 18.26 31.11 -5.24
N VAL A 117 18.30 32.03 -4.28
CA VAL A 117 19.43 32.26 -3.38
C VAL A 117 19.13 31.66 -2.00
N LEU A 118 19.57 30.42 -1.81
CA LEU A 118 19.38 29.67 -0.57
C LEU A 118 20.47 30.01 0.44
N LYS A 119 20.15 29.88 1.74
CA LYS A 119 21.12 30.11 2.83
C LYS A 119 21.48 28.81 3.54
N VAL A 120 22.76 28.69 3.88
CA VAL A 120 23.33 27.57 4.61
C VAL A 120 23.42 27.90 6.10
N ASP A 121 22.84 27.06 6.96
CA ASP A 121 22.95 27.20 8.42
C ASP A 121 24.36 26.75 8.88
N PRO A 122 25.19 27.67 9.42
CA PRO A 122 26.53 27.33 9.89
C PRO A 122 26.57 26.56 11.22
N ASP A 123 25.47 26.55 11.98
CA ASP A 123 25.34 25.91 13.30
C ASP A 123 24.54 24.58 13.23
N ALA A 124 24.16 24.12 12.03
CA ALA A 124 23.41 22.89 11.78
C ALA A 124 24.08 21.60 12.31
N SER A 125 23.27 20.55 12.52
CA SER A 125 23.72 19.26 13.08
C SER A 125 24.57 18.43 12.12
N ASP A 126 24.32 18.47 10.81
CA ASP A 126 25.26 18.03 9.78
C ASP A 126 25.71 19.23 8.89
N PRO A 127 26.65 20.06 9.39
CA PRO A 127 26.91 21.36 8.79
C PRO A 127 27.76 21.21 7.52
N HIS A 128 27.21 21.66 6.40
CA HIS A 128 27.83 21.72 5.06
C HIS A 128 27.95 20.38 4.30
N LYS A 129 27.01 19.44 4.48
CA LYS A 129 26.88 18.27 3.57
C LYS A 129 25.84 18.48 2.47
N CYS A 130 24.57 18.71 2.81
CA CYS A 130 23.50 18.77 1.82
C CYS A 130 22.25 19.57 2.23
N MET A 131 21.48 19.97 1.21
CA MET A 131 20.19 20.67 1.31
C MET A 131 19.17 19.98 0.40
N ASN A 132 17.93 19.79 0.86
CA ASN A 132 16.85 19.21 0.05
C ASN A 132 16.06 20.31 -0.68
N PHE A 133 15.58 19.99 -1.89
CA PHE A 133 14.57 20.80 -2.57
C PHE A 133 13.73 19.98 -3.56
N ILE A 134 12.57 20.51 -3.95
CA ILE A 134 11.85 20.13 -5.18
C ILE A 134 11.54 21.43 -5.90
N LEU A 135 11.77 21.50 -7.21
CA LEU A 135 11.40 22.65 -8.03
C LEU A 135 10.11 22.31 -8.79
N HIS A 136 9.05 23.10 -8.64
CA HIS A 136 7.73 22.76 -9.16
C HIS A 136 6.83 23.97 -9.46
N ASN A 137 5.72 23.72 -10.14
CA ASN A 137 4.61 24.66 -10.39
C ASN A 137 3.29 23.88 -10.33
N GLY A 138 2.52 24.06 -9.26
CA GLY A 138 1.52 23.06 -8.87
C GLY A 138 2.18 21.70 -8.68
N ASP A 139 1.61 20.64 -9.25
CA ASP A 139 2.19 19.28 -9.16
C ASP A 139 3.21 18.97 -10.29
N GLU A 140 3.44 19.90 -11.23
CA GLU A 140 4.45 19.76 -12.28
C GLU A 140 5.86 19.95 -11.70
N LYS A 141 6.61 18.86 -11.47
CA LYS A 141 8.00 18.90 -10.97
C LYS A 141 9.02 19.07 -12.11
N ALA A 142 9.88 20.08 -12.02
CA ALA A 142 10.82 20.48 -13.07
C ALA A 142 11.91 19.44 -13.39
N PHE A 143 12.34 18.67 -12.37
CA PHE A 143 13.50 17.76 -12.43
C PHE A 143 13.10 16.28 -12.29
N GLY A 144 11.83 15.95 -12.59
CA GLY A 144 11.26 14.60 -12.44
C GLY A 144 10.59 14.37 -11.09
N SER A 145 10.20 13.13 -10.81
CA SER A 145 9.45 12.75 -9.60
C SER A 145 10.24 12.88 -8.30
N ALA A 146 11.57 12.75 -8.35
CA ALA A 146 12.44 12.56 -7.19
C ALA A 146 12.74 13.83 -6.36
N ASN A 147 13.00 13.62 -5.07
CA ASN A 147 13.45 14.68 -4.14
C ASN A 147 14.90 15.08 -4.49
N SER A 148 15.10 16.33 -4.93
CA SER A 148 16.41 16.80 -5.38
C SER A 148 17.29 17.21 -4.18
N LYS A 149 18.59 16.94 -4.27
CA LYS A 149 19.56 17.23 -3.20
C LYS A 149 20.77 17.97 -3.73
N ILE A 150 21.07 19.11 -3.09
CA ILE A 150 22.32 19.84 -3.29
C ILE A 150 23.38 19.18 -2.43
N GLU A 151 24.48 18.72 -3.02
CA GLU A 151 25.69 18.29 -2.30
C GLU A 151 26.63 19.49 -2.13
N LEU A 152 26.63 20.09 -0.95
CA LEU A 152 27.43 21.27 -0.62
C LEU A 152 28.94 21.03 -0.76
N THR A 153 29.38 19.78 -0.66
CA THR A 153 30.76 19.36 -0.86
C THR A 153 31.22 19.34 -2.33
N LYS A 154 30.30 19.44 -3.30
CA LYS A 154 30.58 19.48 -4.75
C LYS A 154 30.60 20.90 -5.34
N LEU A 155 30.14 21.92 -4.61
CA LEU A 155 30.04 23.30 -5.10
C LEU A 155 31.40 23.89 -5.51
N GLY A 156 31.50 24.37 -6.76
CA GLY A 156 32.66 25.09 -7.28
C GLY A 156 32.73 26.56 -6.85
N ASP A 157 33.67 27.32 -7.43
CA ASP A 157 33.89 28.76 -7.15
C ASP A 157 32.65 29.64 -7.43
N SER A 158 31.66 29.12 -8.17
CA SER A 158 30.35 29.75 -8.43
C SER A 158 29.41 29.74 -7.23
N GLN A 159 29.58 28.79 -6.30
CA GLN A 159 28.59 28.39 -5.28
C GLN A 159 27.18 28.15 -5.88
N GLY A 160 27.14 27.67 -7.13
CA GLY A 160 25.92 27.46 -7.90
C GLY A 160 25.66 25.99 -8.25
N VAL A 161 24.39 25.63 -8.34
CA VAL A 161 23.89 24.36 -8.91
C VAL A 161 23.00 24.68 -10.10
N PHE A 162 23.16 23.95 -11.21
CA PHE A 162 22.51 24.23 -12.49
C PHE A 162 21.67 23.04 -12.91
N GLY A 163 20.36 23.24 -13.10
CA GLY A 163 19.41 22.22 -13.53
C GLY A 163 18.57 22.66 -14.73
N PHE A 164 18.14 21.69 -15.54
CA PHE A 164 17.37 21.90 -16.76
C PHE A 164 16.00 21.23 -16.64
N HIS A 165 14.96 21.88 -17.15
CA HIS A 165 13.61 21.31 -17.20
C HIS A 165 13.59 19.94 -17.90
N GLY A 166 12.97 18.93 -17.30
CA GLY A 166 12.99 17.54 -17.79
C GLY A 166 14.29 16.77 -17.52
N SER A 167 15.17 17.28 -16.66
CA SER A 167 16.45 16.67 -16.25
C SER A 167 16.49 16.44 -14.74
N SER A 168 16.80 15.22 -14.31
CA SER A 168 17.17 14.94 -12.92
C SER A 168 18.66 15.18 -12.62
N GLU A 169 19.50 15.35 -13.65
CA GLU A 169 20.91 15.74 -13.47
C GLU A 169 21.05 17.19 -12.99
N LEU A 170 21.89 17.39 -11.97
CA LEU A 170 22.29 18.68 -11.41
C LEU A 170 23.80 18.87 -11.57
N TYR A 171 24.22 19.98 -12.17
CA TYR A 171 25.64 20.30 -12.40
C TYR A 171 26.14 21.34 -11.40
N TYR A 172 27.40 21.24 -10.99
CA TYR A 172 28.01 22.09 -9.95
C TYR A 172 29.03 23.11 -10.50
N ASP A 173 29.35 23.00 -11.80
CA ASP A 173 30.08 24.00 -12.59
C ASP A 173 29.10 24.76 -13.50
N PRO A 174 29.32 26.05 -13.80
CA PRO A 174 28.42 26.84 -14.65
C PRO A 174 28.26 26.29 -16.06
N ILE A 175 27.03 25.91 -16.41
CA ILE A 175 26.69 25.30 -17.70
C ILE A 175 25.44 25.98 -18.30
N SER A 176 25.58 26.51 -19.52
CA SER A 176 24.57 27.39 -20.14
C SER A 176 23.65 26.70 -21.14
N GLU A 177 23.98 25.48 -21.58
CA GLU A 177 23.17 24.63 -22.46
C GLU A 177 23.18 23.23 -21.86
N ARG A 178 22.08 22.49 -21.96
CA ARG A 178 22.06 21.10 -21.48
C ARG A 178 23.14 20.32 -22.23
N PRO A 179 24.02 19.55 -21.54
CA PRO A 179 24.91 18.66 -22.25
C PRO A 179 24.03 17.63 -22.94
N VAL A 180 24.14 17.54 -24.27
CA VAL A 180 23.55 16.42 -24.99
C VAL A 180 24.38 15.21 -24.57
N ASN A 181 23.71 14.31 -23.87
CA ASN A 181 24.21 13.08 -23.26
C ASN A 181 23.19 11.97 -23.58
N ILE A 182 23.53 10.73 -23.25
CA ILE A 182 22.53 9.67 -23.10
C ILE A 182 21.83 9.91 -21.76
N ASP A 183 20.54 10.25 -21.79
CA ASP A 183 19.75 10.77 -20.65
C ASP A 183 18.58 9.85 -20.31
N GLY A 184 18.68 9.12 -19.19
CA GLY A 184 17.63 8.22 -18.67
C GLY A 184 17.23 7.10 -19.63
N GLN A 185 16.09 6.47 -19.36
CA GLN A 185 15.42 5.52 -20.24
C GLN A 185 14.04 6.09 -20.64
N LYS A 186 14.02 7.02 -21.60
CA LYS A 186 12.83 7.82 -21.98
C LYS A 186 12.12 7.31 -23.23
N ALA A 187 12.72 6.36 -23.94
CA ALA A 187 12.04 5.62 -24.99
C ALA A 187 11.38 4.38 -24.38
N HIS A 188 10.15 4.07 -24.79
CA HIS A 188 9.44 2.87 -24.36
C HIS A 188 9.12 2.02 -25.58
N TRP A 189 9.63 0.79 -25.64
CA TRP A 189 9.36 -0.14 -26.74
C TRP A 189 8.19 -1.03 -26.34
N LEU A 190 7.02 -0.80 -26.96
CA LEU A 190 5.72 -1.21 -26.43
C LEU A 190 5.22 -2.54 -27.00
N ASP A 191 5.61 -2.87 -28.22
CA ASP A 191 5.37 -4.15 -28.90
C ASP A 191 6.49 -4.43 -29.91
N ALA A 192 6.28 -5.29 -30.91
CA ALA A 192 7.32 -5.68 -31.86
C ALA A 192 7.84 -4.54 -32.76
N ASP A 193 6.96 -3.63 -33.19
CA ASP A 193 7.26 -2.58 -34.18
C ASP A 193 7.03 -1.14 -33.69
N THR A 194 6.41 -0.92 -32.53
CA THR A 194 6.07 0.41 -32.00
C THR A 194 6.93 0.86 -30.81
N ILE A 195 7.48 2.08 -30.90
CA ILE A 195 8.17 2.78 -29.81
C ILE A 195 7.47 4.11 -29.51
N ALA A 196 7.26 4.41 -28.23
CA ALA A 196 6.80 5.72 -27.74
C ALA A 196 7.99 6.56 -27.23
N TRP A 197 8.13 7.81 -27.67
CA TRP A 197 9.14 8.74 -27.14
C TRP A 197 8.80 10.22 -27.40
N GLU A 198 8.81 11.06 -26.37
CA GLU A 198 8.50 12.51 -26.46
C GLU A 198 9.32 13.23 -27.55
N ALA A 199 10.64 13.04 -27.57
CA ALA A 199 11.54 13.77 -28.48
C ALA A 199 11.25 13.48 -29.97
N ALA A 200 10.59 12.36 -30.28
CA ALA A 200 10.17 12.03 -31.63
C ALA A 200 9.18 13.04 -32.23
N GLY A 201 8.43 13.77 -31.41
CA GLY A 201 7.56 14.86 -31.89
C GLY A 201 8.37 15.96 -32.59
N ASN A 202 9.45 16.43 -31.94
CA ASN A 202 10.22 17.61 -32.35
C ASN A 202 11.43 17.32 -33.27
N ALA A 203 11.82 16.05 -33.43
CA ALA A 203 12.92 15.65 -34.32
C ALA A 203 12.59 15.82 -35.81
N ASP A 204 13.60 16.02 -36.66
CA ASP A 204 13.49 15.87 -38.11
C ASP A 204 13.75 14.41 -38.55
N SER A 205 14.64 13.69 -37.85
CA SER A 205 14.80 12.23 -37.99
C SER A 205 15.21 11.57 -36.66
N VAL A 206 14.95 10.27 -36.52
CA VAL A 206 15.22 9.50 -35.28
C VAL A 206 15.88 8.17 -35.64
N LYS A 207 16.83 7.73 -34.81
CA LYS A 207 17.55 6.46 -34.98
C LYS A 207 17.60 5.65 -33.69
N LEU A 208 17.64 4.34 -33.84
CA LEU A 208 18.03 3.38 -32.82
C LEU A 208 19.47 2.94 -33.12
N PHE A 209 20.35 2.99 -32.13
CA PHE A 209 21.70 2.41 -32.16
C PHE A 209 21.76 1.21 -31.22
N TYR A 210 22.35 0.08 -31.65
CA TYR A 210 22.48 -1.13 -30.82
C TYR A 210 23.87 -1.77 -30.88
N ALA A 211 24.32 -2.35 -29.75
CA ALA A 211 25.62 -3.01 -29.62
C ALA A 211 25.60 -4.17 -28.60
N LEU A 212 25.96 -5.38 -29.03
CA LEU A 212 26.14 -6.54 -28.14
C LEU A 212 27.38 -6.43 -27.24
N ASP A 213 28.33 -5.54 -27.55
CA ASP A 213 29.62 -5.38 -26.86
C ASP A 213 29.71 -4.10 -26.01
N ASN A 214 28.59 -3.40 -25.79
CA ASN A 214 28.50 -2.15 -25.02
C ASN A 214 29.43 -1.04 -25.56
N SER A 215 29.53 -0.94 -26.89
CA SER A 215 30.45 -0.02 -27.58
C SER A 215 29.85 1.34 -27.93
N ILE A 216 28.57 1.60 -27.62
CA ILE A 216 27.93 2.89 -27.94
C ILE A 216 28.29 3.91 -26.87
N THR A 217 28.86 5.03 -27.29
CA THR A 217 29.08 6.20 -26.43
C THR A 217 28.74 7.48 -27.19
N MET A 218 28.55 8.58 -26.47
CA MET A 218 28.61 9.92 -27.08
C MET A 218 30.06 10.45 -27.03
N ASN A 219 30.48 11.20 -28.04
CA ASN A 219 31.82 11.80 -28.12
C ASN A 219 31.83 13.28 -27.70
N ASP A 220 33.02 13.87 -27.58
CA ASP A 220 33.22 15.29 -27.22
C ASP A 220 32.52 16.28 -28.19
N ASP A 221 32.25 15.85 -29.43
CA ASP A 221 31.56 16.61 -30.48
C ASP A 221 30.02 16.44 -30.44
N LYS A 222 29.46 15.79 -29.40
CA LYS A 222 28.03 15.46 -29.21
C LYS A 222 27.45 14.47 -30.24
N GLU A 223 28.28 13.69 -30.92
CA GLU A 223 27.85 12.61 -31.83
C GLU A 223 27.84 11.25 -31.12
N ILE A 224 26.88 10.39 -31.48
CA ILE A 224 26.88 8.98 -31.08
C ILE A 224 27.86 8.18 -31.95
N VAL A 225 28.72 7.40 -31.30
CA VAL A 225 29.73 6.54 -31.92
C VAL A 225 29.63 5.11 -31.38
N GLY A 226 29.97 4.12 -32.21
CA GLY A 226 29.83 2.70 -31.88
C GLY A 226 28.49 2.10 -32.32
N GLY A 227 28.34 0.79 -32.09
CA GLY A 227 27.13 0.03 -32.46
C GLY A 227 26.77 -0.01 -33.95
N THR A 228 25.53 -0.41 -34.22
CA THR A 228 24.87 -0.41 -35.54
C THR A 228 23.61 0.46 -35.46
N ALA A 229 23.38 1.29 -36.48
CA ALA A 229 22.26 2.24 -36.51
C ALA A 229 21.12 1.79 -37.43
N ILE A 230 19.89 2.05 -37.00
CA ILE A 230 18.62 1.81 -37.72
C ILE A 230 17.85 3.13 -37.74
N GLU A 231 17.33 3.54 -38.90
CA GLU A 231 16.46 4.72 -39.02
C GLU A 231 15.02 4.34 -38.65
N LEU A 232 14.36 5.15 -37.83
CA LEU A 232 12.99 4.93 -37.40
C LEU A 232 12.02 5.79 -38.20
N SER A 233 10.84 5.24 -38.50
CA SER A 233 9.77 6.00 -39.15
C SER A 233 8.94 6.72 -38.09
N LYS A 234 8.47 7.95 -38.38
CA LYS A 234 7.43 8.58 -37.55
C LYS A 234 6.06 8.01 -37.93
N ASP A 235 5.36 7.44 -36.96
CA ASP A 235 4.00 6.90 -37.16
C ASP A 235 2.92 7.84 -36.59
N GLY A 236 3.26 8.63 -35.57
CA GLY A 236 2.47 9.77 -35.13
C GLY A 236 1.92 9.61 -33.72
N GLU A 237 0.82 8.87 -33.58
CA GLU A 237 0.17 8.56 -32.30
C GLU A 237 0.09 7.05 -32.08
N LEU A 238 0.11 6.62 -30.81
CA LEU A 238 -0.13 5.23 -30.43
C LEU A 238 -1.53 4.74 -30.83
N SER A 239 -1.65 3.44 -31.08
CA SER A 239 -2.92 2.73 -31.34
C SER A 239 -3.84 2.76 -30.11
N THR A 240 -5.12 2.42 -30.29
CA THR A 240 -6.07 2.37 -29.16
C THR A 240 -5.66 1.33 -28.13
N GLU A 241 -5.20 0.17 -28.61
CA GLU A 241 -4.77 -0.98 -27.83
C GLU A 241 -3.52 -0.65 -26.99
N LEU A 242 -2.55 0.06 -27.57
CA LEU A 242 -1.37 0.53 -26.83
C LEU A 242 -1.70 1.66 -25.84
N LYS A 243 -2.63 2.56 -26.19
CA LYS A 243 -3.12 3.61 -25.27
C LYS A 243 -3.91 3.03 -24.10
N GLU A 244 -4.60 1.91 -24.29
CA GLU A 244 -5.36 1.22 -23.24
C GLU A 244 -4.46 0.38 -22.32
N ARG A 245 -3.45 -0.31 -22.89
CA ARG A 245 -2.44 -1.09 -22.14
C ARG A 245 -1.43 -0.20 -21.41
N PHE A 246 -1.02 0.91 -22.00
CA PHE A 246 -0.01 1.83 -21.47
C PHE A 246 -0.58 3.23 -21.28
N ARG A 247 -1.64 3.34 -20.46
CA ARG A 247 -2.44 4.57 -20.22
C ARG A 247 -1.58 5.79 -19.90
N HIS A 248 -0.64 5.63 -18.98
CA HIS A 248 0.37 6.61 -18.57
C HIS A 248 1.31 7.10 -19.71
N LEU A 249 1.37 6.41 -20.85
CA LEU A 249 2.17 6.76 -22.03
C LEU A 249 1.31 7.21 -23.23
N ALA A 250 -0.03 7.22 -23.10
CA ALA A 250 -0.97 7.37 -24.22
C ALA A 250 -0.86 8.69 -25.02
N SER A 251 -0.20 9.71 -24.47
CA SER A 251 0.07 11.01 -25.09
C SER A 251 1.40 11.10 -25.86
N LEU A 252 2.26 10.08 -25.76
CA LEU A 252 3.58 10.11 -26.38
C LEU A 252 3.52 9.90 -27.90
N PRO A 253 4.38 10.59 -28.69
CA PRO A 253 4.49 10.36 -30.12
C PRO A 253 5.02 8.95 -30.46
N ALA A 254 4.44 8.34 -31.49
CA ALA A 254 4.79 7.00 -31.96
C ALA A 254 5.86 7.00 -33.07
N LEU A 255 6.79 6.06 -32.95
CA LEU A 255 7.80 5.68 -33.93
C LEU A 255 7.62 4.21 -34.31
N ALA A 256 7.81 3.89 -35.59
CA ALA A 256 7.79 2.52 -36.11
C ALA A 256 9.20 2.03 -36.49
N ILE A 257 9.49 0.75 -36.22
CA ILE A 257 10.71 0.03 -36.62
C ILE A 257 10.37 -1.15 -37.55
N ASP A 258 11.11 -1.25 -38.67
CA ASP A 258 10.98 -2.35 -39.66
C ASP A 258 12.27 -3.17 -39.68
N VAL A 259 12.24 -4.34 -39.04
CA VAL A 259 13.36 -5.29 -38.91
C VAL A 259 12.86 -6.73 -38.93
N ASP A 260 13.71 -7.68 -39.33
CA ASP A 260 13.39 -9.11 -39.21
C ASP A 260 13.59 -9.64 -37.77
N ASP A 261 12.89 -10.71 -37.42
CA ASP A 261 12.87 -11.32 -36.08
C ASP A 261 14.26 -11.60 -35.49
N ASN A 262 15.24 -11.99 -36.32
CA ASN A 262 16.61 -12.27 -35.86
C ASN A 262 17.33 -10.96 -35.50
N THR A 263 17.13 -9.92 -36.30
CA THR A 263 17.62 -8.57 -36.02
C THR A 263 16.96 -8.03 -34.75
N LEU A 264 15.63 -8.12 -34.63
CA LEU A 264 14.88 -7.72 -33.43
C LEU A 264 15.41 -8.40 -32.16
N ARG A 265 15.47 -9.73 -32.13
CA ARG A 265 15.95 -10.50 -30.97
C ARG A 265 17.44 -10.26 -30.68
N THR A 266 18.24 -9.84 -31.67
CA THR A 266 19.63 -9.38 -31.47
C THR A 266 19.69 -7.99 -30.81
N ILE A 267 18.82 -7.07 -31.19
CA ILE A 267 18.74 -5.74 -30.59
C ILE A 267 18.37 -5.84 -29.11
N LEU A 268 17.36 -6.65 -28.75
CA LEU A 268 16.84 -6.73 -27.37
C LEU A 268 17.88 -7.23 -26.32
N LYS A 269 18.91 -7.96 -26.78
CA LYS A 269 20.09 -8.46 -26.00
C LYS A 269 21.28 -7.49 -25.96
N SER A 270 21.17 -6.34 -26.62
CA SER A 270 22.22 -5.33 -26.76
C SER A 270 22.07 -4.17 -25.75
N GLN A 271 23.13 -3.36 -25.63
CA GLN A 271 22.99 -1.94 -25.31
C GLN A 271 22.17 -1.28 -26.43
N ILE A 272 21.19 -0.43 -26.10
CA ILE A 272 20.31 0.23 -27.09
C ILE A 272 20.16 1.70 -26.73
N ILE A 273 20.52 2.60 -27.66
CA ILE A 273 20.40 4.05 -27.50
C ILE A 273 19.48 4.61 -28.60
N PHE A 274 18.45 5.36 -28.21
CA PHE A 274 17.59 6.14 -29.12
C PHE A 274 18.14 7.56 -29.27
N VAL A 275 18.12 8.10 -30.48
CA VAL A 275 18.78 9.37 -30.84
C VAL A 275 17.90 10.18 -31.78
N ALA A 276 17.52 11.39 -31.34
CA ALA A 276 16.74 12.36 -32.11
C ALA A 276 17.66 13.43 -32.73
N TYR A 277 17.44 13.75 -34.00
CA TYR A 277 18.22 14.72 -34.77
C TYR A 277 17.36 15.86 -35.31
N ASN A 278 17.97 17.04 -35.50
CA ASN A 278 17.37 18.16 -36.24
C ASN A 278 17.74 18.14 -37.74
N ALA A 279 17.19 19.07 -38.52
CA ALA A 279 17.42 19.22 -39.96
C ALA A 279 18.87 19.53 -40.38
N ASN A 280 19.75 19.94 -39.47
CA ASN A 280 21.19 20.10 -39.74
C ASN A 280 21.95 18.77 -39.59
N GLY A 281 21.39 17.82 -38.82
CA GLY A 281 22.05 16.61 -38.35
C GLY A 281 22.61 16.68 -36.93
N ASP A 282 22.32 17.77 -36.18
CA ASP A 282 22.74 17.87 -34.77
C ASP A 282 21.84 16.97 -33.90
N VAL A 283 22.41 16.29 -32.90
CA VAL A 283 21.63 15.54 -31.89
C VAL A 283 20.90 16.51 -30.97
N ILE A 284 19.59 16.34 -30.82
CA ILE A 284 18.74 17.16 -29.93
C ILE A 284 18.29 16.40 -28.66
N SER A 285 18.30 15.07 -28.69
CA SER A 285 18.05 14.22 -27.53
C SER A 285 18.63 12.83 -27.75
N SER A 286 19.08 12.17 -26.69
CA SER A 286 19.55 10.78 -26.72
C SER A 286 19.20 10.10 -25.40
N THR A 287 18.79 8.83 -25.43
CA THR A 287 18.27 8.12 -24.25
C THR A 287 18.40 6.60 -24.39
N GLU A 288 18.36 5.86 -23.29
CA GLU A 288 18.18 4.41 -23.27
C GLU A 288 16.68 4.03 -23.38
N VAL A 289 16.35 2.73 -23.30
CA VAL A 289 15.00 2.23 -23.60
C VAL A 289 14.45 1.26 -22.56
N GLN A 290 13.19 1.48 -22.18
CA GLN A 290 12.39 0.55 -21.38
C GLN A 290 11.75 -0.51 -22.29
N LYS A 291 11.91 -1.79 -21.93
CA LYS A 291 11.60 -2.95 -22.79
C LYS A 291 10.43 -3.87 -22.39
N PRO A 292 9.66 -3.72 -21.28
CA PRO A 292 8.65 -4.72 -20.93
C PRO A 292 7.62 -5.04 -22.02
N GLY A 293 7.05 -4.02 -22.68
CA GLY A 293 6.03 -4.22 -23.71
C GLY A 293 6.50 -5.07 -24.89
N VAL A 294 7.64 -4.73 -25.48
CA VAL A 294 8.26 -5.54 -26.55
C VAL A 294 8.66 -6.94 -26.08
N LEU A 295 9.14 -7.11 -24.84
CA LEU A 295 9.47 -8.43 -24.32
C LEU A 295 8.23 -9.33 -24.20
N ASP A 296 7.10 -8.76 -23.77
CA ASP A 296 5.82 -9.49 -23.72
C ASP A 296 5.28 -9.82 -25.11
N ALA A 297 5.35 -8.88 -26.05
CA ALA A 297 4.87 -9.05 -27.43
C ALA A 297 5.73 -10.03 -28.26
N VAL A 298 7.03 -10.16 -27.95
CA VAL A 298 7.99 -10.96 -28.75
C VAL A 298 8.24 -12.35 -28.16
N PHE A 299 8.07 -12.51 -26.84
CA PHE A 299 8.44 -13.74 -26.10
C PHE A 299 7.35 -14.32 -25.20
N ALA A 300 6.58 -13.50 -24.46
CA ALA A 300 5.71 -14.02 -23.39
C ALA A 300 4.29 -14.40 -23.83
N SER A 301 3.64 -13.54 -24.62
CA SER A 301 2.22 -13.65 -25.01
C SER A 301 1.87 -14.91 -25.84
N GLU A 302 0.64 -15.42 -25.65
CA GLU A 302 0.17 -16.69 -26.25
C GLU A 302 0.20 -16.68 -27.79
N ASP A 303 -0.19 -15.56 -28.41
CA ASP A 303 -0.17 -15.37 -29.88
C ASP A 303 1.25 -15.24 -30.49
N ALA A 304 2.29 -15.19 -29.65
CA ALA A 304 3.68 -14.99 -30.08
C ALA A 304 4.61 -16.10 -29.56
N GLY A 305 5.52 -15.77 -28.64
CA GLY A 305 6.50 -16.72 -28.10
C GLY A 305 5.92 -17.69 -27.06
N ASN A 306 4.77 -17.38 -26.46
CA ASN A 306 4.08 -18.18 -25.44
C ASN A 306 4.96 -18.69 -24.28
N ALA A 307 5.91 -17.89 -23.79
CA ALA A 307 6.62 -18.23 -22.55
C ALA A 307 5.69 -18.33 -21.32
N MET A 308 4.48 -17.73 -21.37
CA MET A 308 3.49 -17.91 -20.31
C MET A 308 3.00 -19.36 -20.17
N GLY A 309 2.79 -20.05 -21.29
CA GLY A 309 2.34 -21.44 -21.32
C GLY A 309 3.39 -22.48 -20.92
N GLU A 310 4.63 -22.05 -20.66
CA GLU A 310 5.74 -22.93 -20.28
C GLU A 310 5.90 -23.02 -18.75
N GLU A 311 6.24 -24.23 -18.29
CA GLU A 311 6.74 -24.50 -16.94
C GLU A 311 8.18 -23.97 -16.80
N LEU A 312 8.56 -23.45 -15.63
CA LEU A 312 9.87 -22.86 -15.33
C LEU A 312 10.45 -23.41 -14.02
N GLY A 313 11.75 -23.16 -13.77
CA GLY A 313 12.46 -23.67 -12.60
C GLY A 313 13.21 -24.97 -12.86
N ALA A 314 13.44 -25.76 -11.80
CA ALA A 314 14.11 -27.06 -11.85
C ALA A 314 13.11 -28.23 -11.87
N ILE A 315 12.60 -28.55 -13.06
CA ILE A 315 11.56 -29.56 -13.28
C ILE A 315 12.14 -30.97 -13.09
N VAL A 316 11.61 -31.76 -12.15
CA VAL A 316 12.15 -33.09 -11.79
C VAL A 316 11.49 -34.22 -12.59
N GLU A 317 12.33 -35.08 -13.20
CA GLU A 317 11.92 -36.34 -13.81
C GLU A 317 12.60 -37.52 -13.09
N GLY A 318 12.01 -37.93 -11.96
CA GLY A 318 12.42 -39.10 -11.16
C GLY A 318 13.74 -38.91 -10.38
N SER A 319 14.89 -38.91 -11.06
CA SER A 319 16.15 -38.47 -10.47
C SER A 319 16.95 -37.52 -11.36
N ALA A 320 16.47 -37.25 -12.58
CA ALA A 320 17.00 -36.17 -13.41
C ALA A 320 16.22 -34.87 -13.15
N ALA A 321 16.79 -33.74 -13.53
CA ALA A 321 16.04 -32.47 -13.59
C ALA A 321 16.38 -31.70 -14.87
N THR A 322 15.37 -31.04 -15.44
CA THR A 322 15.51 -30.11 -16.56
C THR A 322 15.30 -28.70 -16.03
N PHE A 323 16.30 -27.84 -16.20
CA PHE A 323 16.29 -26.48 -15.68
C PHE A 323 15.83 -25.53 -16.79
N LYS A 324 14.88 -24.65 -16.49
CA LYS A 324 14.35 -23.65 -17.42
C LYS A 324 14.30 -22.26 -16.78
N LEU A 325 14.95 -21.28 -17.41
CA LEU A 325 14.99 -19.89 -16.97
C LEU A 325 14.54 -18.95 -18.09
N TRP A 326 13.52 -18.12 -17.86
CA TRP A 326 13.16 -17.07 -18.80
C TRP A 326 14.14 -15.90 -18.70
N ALA A 327 14.96 -15.70 -19.74
CA ALA A 327 16.00 -14.68 -19.78
C ALA A 327 16.22 -14.14 -21.22
N PRO A 328 15.19 -13.54 -21.86
CA PRO A 328 15.24 -13.13 -23.27
C PRO A 328 16.32 -12.10 -23.58
N THR A 329 16.68 -11.24 -22.62
CA THR A 329 17.72 -10.21 -22.77
C THR A 329 19.14 -10.73 -22.52
N ALA A 330 19.30 -11.94 -21.97
CA ALA A 330 20.62 -12.51 -21.71
C ALA A 330 21.37 -12.83 -23.00
N GLN A 331 22.70 -12.68 -22.94
CA GLN A 331 23.63 -13.02 -24.01
C GLN A 331 24.19 -14.44 -23.86
N ASP A 332 24.20 -14.98 -22.64
CA ASP A 332 24.70 -16.30 -22.28
C ASP A 332 24.11 -16.71 -20.91
N VAL A 333 23.80 -17.99 -20.72
CA VAL A 333 23.35 -18.55 -19.43
C VAL A 333 23.95 -19.94 -19.23
N GLU A 334 24.63 -20.14 -18.11
CA GLU A 334 25.11 -21.45 -17.67
C GLU A 334 24.44 -21.86 -16.35
N LEU A 335 24.02 -23.11 -16.22
CA LEU A 335 23.64 -23.70 -14.93
C LEU A 335 24.91 -24.11 -14.18
N VAL A 336 25.07 -23.65 -12.94
CA VAL A 336 26.12 -24.12 -12.03
C VAL A 336 25.49 -24.98 -10.94
N LEU A 337 25.61 -26.30 -11.10
CA LEU A 337 25.14 -27.31 -10.15
C LEU A 337 26.24 -27.62 -9.13
N TYR A 338 25.90 -27.67 -7.85
CA TYR A 338 26.78 -27.92 -6.72
C TYR A 338 26.36 -29.21 -6.00
N SER A 339 27.33 -29.96 -5.47
CA SER A 339 27.01 -31.11 -4.61
C SER A 339 26.32 -30.68 -3.31
N GLU A 340 25.56 -31.59 -2.70
CA GLU A 340 24.84 -31.41 -1.42
C GLU A 340 25.72 -30.85 -0.29
N ASP A 341 27.02 -31.22 -0.28
CA ASP A 341 28.03 -30.75 0.67
C ASP A 341 28.72 -29.42 0.27
N LEU A 342 28.30 -28.82 -0.85
CA LEU A 342 28.87 -27.64 -1.52
C LEU A 342 30.39 -27.73 -1.83
N GLN A 343 31.01 -28.92 -1.74
CA GLN A 343 32.46 -29.10 -1.94
C GLN A 343 32.87 -29.21 -3.41
N SER A 344 31.92 -29.42 -4.32
CA SER A 344 32.17 -29.56 -5.76
C SER A 344 31.06 -28.95 -6.60
N SER A 345 31.37 -28.59 -7.84
CA SER A 345 30.39 -28.10 -8.80
C SER A 345 30.67 -28.56 -10.24
N GLN A 346 29.63 -28.49 -11.07
CA GLN A 346 29.62 -28.79 -12.49
C GLN A 346 28.87 -27.66 -13.21
N VAL A 347 29.38 -27.26 -14.38
CA VAL A 347 28.78 -26.21 -15.21
C VAL A 347 28.16 -26.86 -16.44
N PHE A 348 26.89 -26.54 -16.70
CA PHE A 348 26.14 -27.02 -17.86
C PHE A 348 25.71 -25.79 -18.68
N PRO A 349 26.09 -25.68 -19.97
CA PRO A 349 25.61 -24.60 -20.83
C PRO A 349 24.11 -24.80 -21.09
N MET A 350 23.34 -23.72 -21.04
CA MET A 350 21.92 -23.74 -21.37
C MET A 350 21.71 -23.32 -22.83
N THR A 351 20.64 -23.81 -23.45
CA THR A 351 20.26 -23.46 -24.83
C THR A 351 19.03 -22.58 -24.81
N GLU A 352 19.12 -21.41 -25.43
CA GLU A 352 17.97 -20.52 -25.64
C GLU A 352 16.99 -21.09 -26.68
N SER A 353 15.71 -21.16 -26.31
CA SER A 353 14.60 -21.15 -27.25
C SER A 353 14.43 -19.73 -27.77
N THR A 354 14.81 -19.48 -29.03
CA THR A 354 14.77 -18.14 -29.62
C THR A 354 13.36 -17.57 -29.73
N GLU A 355 12.33 -18.41 -29.69
CA GLU A 355 10.92 -18.02 -29.76
C GLU A 355 10.42 -17.51 -28.39
N THR A 356 10.66 -18.27 -27.31
CA THR A 356 10.16 -17.99 -25.95
C THR A 356 11.12 -17.18 -25.08
N GLY A 357 12.41 -17.10 -25.43
CA GLY A 357 13.44 -16.47 -24.59
C GLY A 357 13.82 -17.31 -23.34
N ILE A 358 13.32 -18.54 -23.25
CA ILE A 358 13.64 -19.49 -22.18
C ILE A 358 14.95 -20.20 -22.52
N TRP A 359 15.89 -20.17 -21.59
CA TRP A 359 17.10 -20.97 -21.61
C TRP A 359 16.83 -22.30 -20.90
N ALA A 360 17.21 -23.42 -21.51
CA ALA A 360 16.98 -24.76 -20.96
C ALA A 360 18.24 -25.65 -21.00
N THR A 361 18.36 -26.59 -20.05
CA THR A 361 19.33 -27.70 -20.15
C THR A 361 18.72 -28.92 -20.85
N ASP A 362 19.56 -29.84 -21.34
CA ASP A 362 19.19 -31.26 -21.39
C ASP A 362 18.89 -31.76 -19.95
N ALA A 363 18.12 -32.85 -19.80
CA ALA A 363 17.83 -33.43 -18.49
C ALA A 363 19.11 -33.90 -17.77
N VAL A 364 19.45 -33.26 -16.64
CA VAL A 364 20.68 -33.49 -15.88
C VAL A 364 20.47 -34.66 -14.90
N PRO A 365 21.21 -35.78 -15.03
CA PRO A 365 20.91 -37.01 -14.28
C PRO A 365 21.50 -37.01 -12.86
N ASN A 366 20.68 -37.40 -11.87
CA ASN A 366 20.98 -37.38 -10.43
C ASN A 366 21.14 -35.95 -9.89
N ALA A 367 20.26 -35.04 -10.31
CA ALA A 367 20.25 -33.63 -9.90
C ALA A 367 19.49 -33.40 -8.58
N VAL A 368 18.51 -34.24 -8.23
CA VAL A 368 17.69 -34.10 -7.00
C VAL A 368 18.59 -33.99 -5.75
N ASN A 369 18.20 -33.13 -4.81
CA ASN A 369 18.92 -32.69 -3.60
C ASN A 369 20.22 -31.89 -3.84
N SER A 370 20.67 -31.73 -5.09
CA SER A 370 21.81 -30.85 -5.42
C SER A 370 21.42 -29.37 -5.32
N TYR A 371 22.37 -28.52 -4.96
CA TYR A 371 22.20 -27.08 -4.95
C TYR A 371 22.57 -26.48 -6.32
N TYR A 372 22.01 -25.33 -6.70
CA TYR A 372 22.30 -24.69 -7.97
C TYR A 372 22.15 -23.17 -7.94
N ARG A 373 22.76 -22.53 -8.95
CA ARG A 373 22.54 -21.14 -9.36
C ARG A 373 22.74 -21.03 -10.87
N TYR A 374 22.11 -20.05 -11.50
CA TYR A 374 22.43 -19.67 -12.87
C TYR A 374 23.55 -18.65 -12.89
N GLN A 375 24.45 -18.77 -13.86
CA GLN A 375 25.40 -17.73 -14.23
C GLN A 375 24.83 -17.00 -15.45
N VAL A 376 24.17 -15.86 -15.22
CA VAL A 376 23.56 -15.05 -16.27
C VAL A 376 24.55 -13.98 -16.73
N LYS A 377 24.70 -13.82 -18.04
CA LYS A 377 25.42 -12.71 -18.68
C LYS A 377 24.43 -11.82 -19.44
N VAL A 378 24.27 -10.57 -19.03
CA VAL A 378 23.24 -9.66 -19.53
C VAL A 378 23.73 -8.21 -19.51
N TYR A 379 23.25 -7.37 -20.44
CA TYR A 379 23.44 -5.92 -20.35
C TYR A 379 22.46 -5.32 -19.34
N HIS A 380 22.97 -4.59 -18.36
CA HIS A 380 22.20 -4.03 -17.25
C HIS A 380 22.18 -2.49 -17.34
N PRO A 381 21.02 -1.86 -17.63
CA PRO A 381 20.92 -0.40 -17.79
C PRO A 381 21.45 0.36 -16.56
N THR A 382 21.00 -0.04 -15.36
CA THR A 382 21.36 0.56 -14.07
C THR A 382 22.87 0.60 -13.76
N THR A 383 23.68 -0.27 -14.36
CA THR A 383 25.15 -0.21 -14.24
C THR A 383 25.86 0.23 -15.51
N GLY A 384 25.15 0.40 -16.63
CA GLY A 384 25.71 0.74 -17.94
C GLY A 384 26.70 -0.31 -18.49
N ASN A 385 26.65 -1.56 -18.01
CA ASN A 385 27.64 -2.60 -18.31
C ASN A 385 27.01 -3.93 -18.74
N ILE A 386 27.80 -4.75 -19.43
CA ILE A 386 27.49 -6.18 -19.62
C ILE A 386 27.99 -6.91 -18.39
N GLU A 387 27.06 -7.29 -17.52
CA GLU A 387 27.35 -7.97 -16.29
C GLU A 387 27.46 -9.49 -16.51
N THR A 388 28.09 -10.16 -15.54
CA THR A 388 27.97 -11.61 -15.36
C THR A 388 27.83 -11.86 -13.87
N ARG A 389 26.76 -12.55 -13.46
CA ARG A 389 26.42 -12.78 -12.05
C ARG A 389 25.92 -14.19 -11.82
N LEU A 390 26.18 -14.71 -10.63
CA LEU A 390 25.50 -15.89 -10.10
C LEU A 390 24.21 -15.43 -9.41
N VAL A 391 23.11 -16.12 -9.70
CA VAL A 391 21.76 -15.82 -9.19
C VAL A 391 20.99 -17.11 -8.92
N THR A 392 20.13 -17.09 -7.92
CA THR A 392 19.17 -18.15 -7.60
C THR A 392 18.03 -18.20 -8.62
N ASP A 393 17.22 -19.25 -8.57
CA ASP A 393 16.03 -19.41 -9.40
C ASP A 393 14.84 -18.62 -8.83
N PRO A 394 14.14 -17.78 -9.61
CA PRO A 394 12.85 -17.19 -9.21
C PRO A 394 11.80 -18.25 -8.86
N TYR A 395 11.85 -19.42 -9.50
CA TYR A 395 11.00 -20.59 -9.27
C TYR A 395 11.71 -21.60 -8.34
N SER A 396 12.46 -21.10 -7.35
CA SER A 396 13.00 -21.94 -6.27
C SER A 396 11.84 -22.57 -5.47
N LEU A 397 11.97 -23.86 -5.15
CA LEU A 397 11.06 -24.62 -4.27
C LEU A 397 11.75 -25.09 -2.96
N SER A 398 13.07 -24.95 -2.89
CA SER A 398 13.92 -25.21 -1.71
C SER A 398 15.21 -24.39 -1.83
N LEU A 399 15.84 -24.07 -0.70
CA LEU A 399 16.99 -23.16 -0.60
C LEU A 399 18.01 -23.67 0.44
N SER A 400 19.29 -23.40 0.19
CA SER A 400 20.34 -23.51 1.22
C SER A 400 20.19 -22.41 2.26
N LYS A 401 20.90 -22.52 3.39
CA LYS A 401 20.96 -21.45 4.40
C LYS A 401 21.30 -20.06 3.81
N ASN A 402 20.64 -19.01 4.29
CA ASN A 402 20.65 -17.63 3.81
C ASN A 402 20.30 -17.48 2.31
N SER A 403 19.47 -18.39 1.81
CA SER A 403 18.98 -18.41 0.42
C SER A 403 20.11 -18.38 -0.64
N ALA A 404 21.32 -18.79 -0.25
CA ALA A 404 22.54 -18.56 -1.03
C ALA A 404 22.63 -19.40 -2.32
N TYR A 405 21.87 -20.50 -2.38
CA TYR A 405 21.72 -21.42 -3.51
C TYR A 405 20.29 -21.97 -3.51
N SER A 406 19.68 -22.10 -4.70
CA SER A 406 18.47 -22.89 -4.90
C SER A 406 18.79 -24.38 -4.75
N GLN A 407 17.82 -25.21 -4.38
CA GLN A 407 17.98 -26.66 -4.33
C GLN A 407 17.00 -27.35 -5.28
N VAL A 408 17.46 -28.38 -6.00
CA VAL A 408 16.59 -29.25 -6.79
C VAL A 408 15.83 -30.15 -5.84
N ILE A 409 14.51 -30.03 -5.81
CA ILE A 409 13.66 -30.79 -4.89
C ILE A 409 12.42 -31.33 -5.63
N ASP A 410 11.93 -32.46 -5.18
CA ASP A 410 10.66 -33.04 -5.61
C ASP A 410 9.66 -32.87 -4.46
N LEU A 411 8.70 -31.96 -4.60
CA LEU A 411 7.71 -31.68 -3.54
C LEU A 411 6.75 -32.86 -3.32
N ASP A 412 6.67 -33.80 -4.26
CA ASP A 412 5.90 -35.03 -4.19
C ASP A 412 6.64 -36.17 -3.44
N ASP A 413 7.91 -35.98 -3.03
CA ASP A 413 8.60 -36.97 -2.19
C ASP A 413 7.95 -37.06 -0.81
N SER A 414 7.44 -38.25 -0.51
CA SER A 414 6.97 -38.71 0.80
C SER A 414 7.87 -38.38 2.00
N ALA A 415 9.18 -38.19 1.80
CA ALA A 415 10.11 -37.74 2.85
C ALA A 415 9.87 -36.29 3.31
N LEU A 416 9.22 -35.47 2.47
CA LEU A 416 8.88 -34.07 2.70
C LEU A 416 7.42 -33.89 3.13
N MET A 417 6.75 -34.97 3.53
CA MET A 417 5.33 -35.00 3.87
C MET A 417 5.13 -35.52 5.30
N PRO A 418 4.32 -34.85 6.14
CA PRO A 418 3.93 -35.40 7.44
C PRO A 418 3.08 -36.67 7.32
N GLU A 419 3.02 -37.46 8.39
CA GLU A 419 2.17 -38.66 8.44
C GLU A 419 0.70 -38.28 8.18
N GLY A 420 0.12 -38.82 7.10
CA GLY A 420 -1.25 -38.55 6.69
C GLY A 420 -1.44 -37.35 5.75
N TRP A 421 -0.38 -36.71 5.23
CA TRP A 421 -0.49 -35.57 4.28
C TRP A 421 -1.26 -35.89 2.99
N VAL A 422 -1.10 -37.11 2.46
CA VAL A 422 -1.74 -37.51 1.20
C VAL A 422 -3.16 -38.00 1.45
N GLY A 423 -4.15 -37.21 1.02
CA GLY A 423 -5.55 -37.61 1.00
C GLY A 423 -6.30 -37.47 2.33
N TYR A 424 -5.87 -36.55 3.21
CA TYR A 424 -6.76 -35.97 4.21
C TYR A 424 -7.61 -34.85 3.59
N GLU A 425 -8.77 -34.56 4.18
CA GLU A 425 -9.69 -33.51 3.73
C GLU A 425 -9.34 -32.19 4.42
N ARG A 426 -9.39 -31.06 3.69
CA ARG A 426 -9.15 -29.72 4.25
C ARG A 426 -10.27 -29.31 5.21
N PRO A 427 -9.99 -28.44 6.21
CA PRO A 427 -11.04 -27.70 6.89
C PRO A 427 -11.85 -26.91 5.87
N THR A 428 -13.17 -27.03 5.94
CA THR A 428 -14.13 -26.40 5.02
C THR A 428 -14.91 -25.33 5.76
N VAL A 429 -15.14 -24.20 5.11
CA VAL A 429 -15.99 -23.10 5.60
C VAL A 429 -17.06 -22.88 4.54
N GLU A 430 -18.35 -22.96 4.88
CA GLU A 430 -19.41 -23.07 3.86
C GLU A 430 -19.64 -21.77 3.07
N LYS A 431 -19.26 -20.60 3.64
CA LYS A 431 -19.39 -19.26 3.02
C LYS A 431 -18.20 -18.37 3.38
N ASP A 432 -17.89 -17.39 2.54
CA ASP A 432 -16.80 -16.44 2.83
C ASP A 432 -17.14 -15.57 4.08
N GLU A 433 -18.42 -15.19 4.30
CA GLU A 433 -18.92 -14.46 5.48
C GLU A 433 -18.75 -15.20 6.83
N ASP A 434 -18.57 -16.52 6.79
CA ASP A 434 -18.37 -17.36 7.98
C ASP A 434 -16.96 -17.23 8.54
N HIS A 435 -16.02 -16.75 7.74
CA HIS A 435 -14.65 -16.57 8.19
C HIS A 435 -14.57 -15.61 9.39
N VAL A 436 -13.79 -16.01 10.39
CA VAL A 436 -13.21 -15.15 11.42
C VAL A 436 -11.70 -15.33 11.33
N LEU A 437 -10.98 -14.24 11.07
CA LEU A 437 -9.57 -14.23 10.72
C LEU A 437 -8.73 -13.77 11.92
N TYR A 438 -7.76 -14.59 12.34
CA TYR A 438 -6.87 -14.28 13.47
C TYR A 438 -5.42 -14.12 13.00
N GLU A 439 -4.94 -12.89 12.92
CA GLU A 439 -3.60 -12.53 12.41
C GLU A 439 -2.51 -12.77 13.45
N SER A 440 -1.57 -13.65 13.12
CA SER A 440 -0.46 -14.06 13.98
C SER A 440 0.89 -13.96 13.27
N HIS A 441 1.95 -13.62 14.00
CA HIS A 441 3.34 -13.81 13.56
C HIS A 441 3.92 -15.04 14.28
N LEU A 442 4.65 -15.90 13.56
CA LEU A 442 5.13 -17.18 14.08
C LEU A 442 6.05 -17.03 15.31
N ARG A 443 6.83 -15.94 15.36
CA ARG A 443 7.64 -15.62 16.54
C ARG A 443 6.81 -15.09 17.70
N ASP A 444 5.98 -14.08 17.49
CA ASP A 444 5.05 -13.55 18.50
C ASP A 444 4.19 -14.65 19.15
N PHE A 445 3.74 -15.62 18.35
CA PHE A 445 2.88 -16.73 18.77
C PHE A 445 3.57 -17.71 19.73
N SER A 446 4.91 -17.73 19.80
CA SER A 446 5.63 -18.82 20.45
C SER A 446 6.87 -18.43 21.25
N PHE A 447 7.37 -17.19 21.11
CA PHE A 447 8.59 -16.74 21.78
C PHE A 447 8.48 -16.72 23.31
N SER A 448 7.42 -16.11 23.86
CA SER A 448 7.23 -15.89 25.30
C SER A 448 6.53 -17.04 26.04
N ASP A 449 6.23 -18.14 25.36
CA ASP A 449 5.57 -19.32 25.92
C ASP A 449 6.52 -20.11 26.83
N LYS A 450 6.02 -20.55 27.99
CA LYS A 450 6.83 -21.17 29.05
C LYS A 450 6.55 -22.67 29.24
N LEU A 451 5.64 -23.27 28.47
CA LEU A 451 5.29 -24.70 28.53
C LEU A 451 5.72 -25.50 27.29
N GLY A 452 5.87 -24.86 26.13
CA GLY A 452 6.40 -25.48 24.92
C GLY A 452 7.90 -25.80 24.99
N THR A 453 8.43 -26.49 23.99
CA THR A 453 9.86 -26.80 23.88
C THR A 453 10.64 -25.52 23.49
N PRO A 454 11.60 -25.05 24.31
CA PRO A 454 12.27 -23.75 24.06
C PRO A 454 13.02 -23.64 22.73
N SER A 455 13.57 -24.74 22.20
CA SER A 455 14.22 -24.76 20.89
C SER A 455 13.24 -24.72 19.70
N LEU A 456 11.93 -24.70 19.96
CA LEU A 456 10.87 -24.50 18.97
C LEU A 456 10.21 -23.12 19.11
N ASN A 457 10.64 -22.27 20.05
CA ASN A 457 10.15 -20.91 20.17
C ASN A 457 10.59 -20.12 18.92
N GLY A 458 9.64 -19.49 18.24
CA GLY A 458 9.82 -18.86 16.93
C GLY A 458 9.95 -19.81 15.75
N LYS A 459 9.44 -21.05 15.85
CA LYS A 459 9.52 -22.06 14.78
C LYS A 459 8.16 -22.57 14.33
N TYR A 460 8.04 -23.02 13.08
CA TYR A 460 6.85 -23.68 12.52
C TYR A 460 6.29 -24.77 13.45
N LEU A 461 7.19 -25.58 14.03
CA LEU A 461 6.82 -26.70 14.89
C LEU A 461 6.18 -26.29 16.23
N ALA A 462 6.22 -25.02 16.65
CA ALA A 462 5.52 -24.56 17.85
C ALA A 462 4.01 -24.85 17.79
N LEU A 463 3.39 -24.71 16.61
CA LEU A 463 1.97 -25.00 16.39
C LEU A 463 1.62 -26.50 16.52
N THR A 464 2.62 -27.40 16.47
CA THR A 464 2.41 -28.84 16.67
C THR A 464 2.35 -29.25 18.15
N GLU A 465 2.77 -28.37 19.07
CA GLU A 465 2.83 -28.68 20.49
C GLU A 465 1.48 -28.43 21.19
N ALA A 466 0.54 -29.38 21.10
CA ALA A 466 -0.80 -29.26 21.69
C ALA A 466 -0.85 -28.98 23.22
N ASP A 467 0.27 -29.13 23.94
CA ASP A 467 0.40 -28.78 25.36
C ASP A 467 0.94 -27.34 25.63
N ARG A 468 1.37 -26.61 24.59
CA ARG A 468 1.86 -25.22 24.62
C ARG A 468 0.73 -24.23 24.99
N GLU A 469 1.06 -23.11 25.64
CA GLU A 469 0.07 -22.13 26.13
C GLU A 469 -0.62 -21.41 24.97
N SER A 470 0.14 -20.99 23.96
CA SER A 470 -0.40 -20.35 22.75
C SER A 470 -1.27 -21.28 21.90
N VAL A 471 -0.91 -22.56 21.78
CA VAL A 471 -1.72 -23.57 21.07
C VAL A 471 -3.02 -23.87 21.82
N LYS A 472 -2.97 -23.96 23.16
CA LYS A 472 -4.19 -24.07 24.00
C LYS A 472 -5.07 -22.83 23.93
N HIS A 473 -4.47 -21.65 23.81
CA HIS A 473 -5.22 -20.41 23.56
C HIS A 473 -5.92 -20.47 22.19
N LEU A 474 -5.19 -20.82 21.12
CA LEU A 474 -5.75 -20.92 19.77
C LEU A 474 -6.88 -21.96 19.69
N GLN A 475 -6.72 -23.12 20.33
CA GLN A 475 -7.81 -24.11 20.45
C GLN A 475 -9.02 -23.53 21.20
N ALA A 476 -8.83 -22.73 22.26
CA ALA A 476 -9.94 -22.09 22.96
C ALA A 476 -10.68 -21.04 22.10
N LEU A 477 -9.98 -20.36 21.19
CA LEU A 477 -10.60 -19.48 20.18
C LEU A 477 -11.41 -20.30 19.16
N LYS A 478 -10.85 -21.42 18.66
CA LYS A 478 -11.55 -22.36 17.76
C LYS A 478 -12.79 -22.97 18.41
N ASP A 479 -12.68 -23.48 19.63
CA ASP A 479 -13.78 -24.01 20.45
C ASP A 479 -14.89 -22.96 20.72
N ALA A 480 -14.61 -21.68 20.49
CA ALA A 480 -15.56 -20.58 20.60
C ALA A 480 -16.14 -20.10 19.27
N GLY A 481 -15.52 -20.40 18.11
CA GLY A 481 -16.00 -19.97 16.79
C GLY A 481 -14.94 -19.39 15.84
N LEU A 482 -13.65 -19.40 16.18
CA LEU A 482 -12.62 -19.02 15.22
C LEU A 482 -12.52 -20.05 14.08
N THR A 483 -12.48 -19.60 12.82
CA THR A 483 -12.40 -20.49 11.64
C THR A 483 -11.00 -20.53 11.01
N THR A 484 -10.21 -19.46 11.16
CA THR A 484 -9.04 -19.24 10.29
C THR A 484 -7.88 -18.56 11.00
N LEU A 485 -6.71 -19.20 10.94
CA LEU A 485 -5.44 -18.60 11.31
C LEU A 485 -4.85 -17.88 10.10
N HIS A 486 -4.63 -16.57 10.20
CA HIS A 486 -3.80 -15.82 9.26
C HIS A 486 -2.37 -15.80 9.83
N ILE A 487 -1.37 -16.14 9.02
CA ILE A 487 0.05 -15.95 9.35
C ILE A 487 0.66 -14.82 8.52
N LEU A 488 1.42 -13.96 9.20
CA LEU A 488 2.34 -13.00 8.57
C LEU A 488 3.37 -13.72 7.66
N PRO A 489 4.09 -12.99 6.79
CA PRO A 489 5.02 -13.54 5.80
C PRO A 489 5.84 -14.76 6.26
N ALA A 490 5.64 -15.87 5.55
CA ALA A 490 6.31 -17.15 5.82
C ALA A 490 6.98 -17.76 4.56
N PHE A 491 7.03 -16.99 3.47
CA PHE A 491 7.94 -17.21 2.33
C PHE A 491 9.37 -16.70 2.67
N ASP A 492 10.39 -17.06 1.89
CA ASP A 492 11.80 -16.70 2.12
C ASP A 492 12.04 -15.17 2.10
N ILE A 493 12.44 -14.62 3.25
CA ILE A 493 12.63 -13.18 3.46
C ILE A 493 14.09 -12.75 3.44
N ALA A 494 14.33 -11.49 3.11
CA ALA A 494 15.69 -10.97 2.96
C ALA A 494 16.38 -10.59 4.27
N THR A 495 15.63 -10.31 5.35
CA THR A 495 16.03 -9.43 6.45
C THR A 495 16.37 -10.10 7.78
N VAL A 496 16.17 -11.41 7.92
CA VAL A 496 16.69 -12.21 9.04
C VAL A 496 17.86 -13.06 8.55
N ASP A 497 18.99 -13.09 9.26
CA ASP A 497 20.10 -14.02 8.96
C ASP A 497 19.70 -15.42 9.47
N GLU A 498 19.54 -16.40 8.58
CA GLU A 498 19.16 -17.77 8.93
C GLU A 498 20.22 -18.48 9.81
N ASP A 499 21.46 -17.98 9.89
CA ASP A 499 22.51 -18.52 10.74
C ASP A 499 22.38 -18.08 12.22
N GLU A 500 21.95 -19.00 13.08
CA GLU A 500 21.85 -18.80 14.54
C GLU A 500 23.19 -18.38 15.19
N ALA A 501 24.33 -18.69 14.54
CA ALA A 501 25.65 -18.27 14.97
C ALA A 501 25.97 -16.79 14.65
N SER A 502 25.27 -16.19 13.68
CA SER A 502 25.31 -14.74 13.39
C SER A 502 24.37 -13.96 14.31
N ARG A 503 23.21 -14.54 14.63
CA ARG A 503 22.12 -13.84 15.32
C ARG A 503 22.39 -13.58 16.81
N VAL A 504 21.73 -12.56 17.38
CA VAL A 504 21.74 -12.21 18.81
C VAL A 504 20.33 -11.85 19.27
N ASP A 505 19.66 -12.78 19.96
CA ASP A 505 18.32 -12.58 20.52
C ASP A 505 18.38 -11.99 21.94
N ILE A 506 17.28 -11.45 22.47
CA ILE A 506 17.26 -10.91 23.85
C ILE A 506 17.54 -11.98 24.94
N THR A 507 17.41 -13.28 24.62
CA THR A 507 17.77 -14.41 25.49
C THR A 507 19.26 -14.74 25.49
N ASP A 508 20.07 -14.14 24.60
CA ASP A 508 21.53 -14.26 24.62
C ASP A 508 22.17 -13.36 25.70
N THR A 509 23.47 -13.51 25.92
CA THR A 509 24.21 -12.64 26.85
C THR A 509 24.78 -11.39 26.17
N VAL A 510 25.00 -10.34 26.97
CA VAL A 510 25.70 -9.11 26.55
C VAL A 510 27.06 -9.43 25.91
N GLY A 511 27.75 -10.48 26.36
CA GLY A 511 28.99 -10.96 25.74
C GLY A 511 28.84 -11.35 24.27
N LYS A 512 27.76 -12.08 23.89
CA LYS A 512 27.49 -12.45 22.50
C LYS A 512 27.22 -11.22 21.63
N LEU A 513 26.42 -10.28 22.14
CA LEU A 513 26.21 -8.98 21.50
C LEU A 513 27.53 -8.25 21.25
N CYS A 514 28.45 -8.26 22.22
CA CYS A 514 29.73 -7.57 22.09
C CYS A 514 30.77 -8.30 21.23
N ASP A 515 30.67 -9.62 21.04
CA ASP A 515 31.48 -10.37 20.08
C ASP A 515 31.02 -10.10 18.63
N VAL A 516 29.70 -10.02 18.39
CA VAL A 516 29.11 -9.72 17.05
C VAL A 516 29.18 -8.23 16.71
N LYS A 517 28.82 -7.36 17.66
CA LYS A 517 28.75 -5.90 17.52
C LYS A 517 29.52 -5.17 18.64
N PRO A 518 30.87 -5.13 18.58
CA PRO A 518 31.72 -4.49 19.61
C PRO A 518 31.51 -2.97 19.83
N THR A 519 30.61 -2.35 19.08
CA THR A 519 30.23 -0.94 19.21
C THR A 519 28.90 -0.70 19.93
N ALA A 520 28.18 -1.76 20.32
CA ALA A 520 26.91 -1.65 21.02
C ALA A 520 27.06 -0.95 22.39
N ALA A 521 26.03 -0.24 22.84
CA ALA A 521 26.07 0.66 24.00
C ALA A 521 26.46 -0.04 25.32
N LEU A 522 26.13 -1.32 25.48
CA LEU A 522 26.45 -2.12 26.67
C LEU A 522 27.94 -2.50 26.77
N CYS A 523 28.67 -2.48 25.65
CA CYS A 523 29.97 -3.14 25.57
C CYS A 523 31.06 -2.44 26.39
N GLY A 524 31.58 -3.17 27.39
CA GLY A 524 32.52 -2.65 28.38
C GLY A 524 31.88 -1.80 29.49
N ASN A 525 30.54 -1.69 29.51
CA ASN A 525 29.78 -0.98 30.54
C ASN A 525 28.99 -1.93 31.45
N GLU A 526 28.37 -2.97 30.88
CA GLU A 526 27.63 -4.03 31.60
C GLU A 526 28.44 -5.33 31.78
N ASP A 527 27.89 -6.30 32.52
CA ASP A 527 28.48 -7.64 32.69
C ASP A 527 28.20 -8.53 31.47
N GLU A 528 29.25 -8.97 30.78
CA GLU A 528 29.22 -9.87 29.61
C GLU A 528 28.46 -11.20 29.86
N ASN A 529 28.28 -11.59 31.13
CA ASN A 529 27.57 -12.82 31.54
C ASN A 529 26.07 -12.61 31.76
N LYS A 530 25.57 -11.37 31.74
CA LYS A 530 24.16 -11.04 31.95
C LYS A 530 23.34 -11.28 30.68
N VAL A 531 22.11 -11.77 30.82
CA VAL A 531 21.16 -11.93 29.70
C VAL A 531 20.67 -10.54 29.26
N ILE A 532 20.43 -10.34 27.97
CA ILE A 532 20.02 -9.03 27.44
C ILE A 532 18.59 -8.66 27.92
N GLU A 533 17.70 -9.64 28.04
CA GLU A 533 16.39 -9.50 28.71
C GLU A 533 16.51 -9.00 30.16
N ASP A 534 17.43 -9.54 30.99
CA ASP A 534 17.71 -9.04 32.34
C ASP A 534 18.20 -7.57 32.34
N VAL A 535 18.73 -7.05 31.22
CA VAL A 535 19.12 -5.64 31.06
C VAL A 535 17.90 -4.77 30.75
N LEU A 536 17.05 -5.22 29.82
CA LEU A 536 15.80 -4.55 29.44
C LEU A 536 14.82 -4.44 30.63
N ASP A 537 14.62 -5.54 31.38
CA ASP A 537 13.85 -5.57 32.64
C ASP A 537 14.41 -4.64 33.74
N GLY A 538 15.66 -4.18 33.59
CA GLY A 538 16.35 -3.29 34.52
C GLY A 538 16.22 -1.80 34.22
N TYR A 539 15.63 -1.42 33.08
CA TYR A 539 15.51 -0.02 32.67
C TYR A 539 14.28 0.70 33.25
N ASP A 540 14.33 2.03 33.26
CA ASP A 540 13.17 2.87 33.56
C ASP A 540 12.35 3.01 32.27
N PRO A 541 11.09 2.54 32.22
CA PRO A 541 10.34 2.50 30.97
C PRO A 541 9.94 3.90 30.45
N SER A 542 10.17 4.97 31.23
CA SER A 542 10.01 6.36 30.80
C SER A 542 11.22 6.95 30.05
N THR A 543 12.30 6.18 29.86
CA THR A 543 13.47 6.56 29.07
C THR A 543 13.54 5.85 27.72
N GLY A 544 14.41 6.36 26.84
CA GLY A 544 14.72 5.73 25.56
C GLY A 544 15.78 4.62 25.63
N ASP A 545 16.16 4.15 26.83
CA ASP A 545 17.27 3.19 27.00
C ASP A 545 16.92 1.80 26.42
N ALA A 546 15.67 1.35 26.59
CA ALA A 546 15.19 0.08 26.03
C ALA A 546 15.19 0.07 24.49
N GLN A 547 14.62 1.09 23.84
CA GLN A 547 14.66 1.18 22.37
C GLN A 547 16.06 1.43 21.83
N ALA A 548 16.95 2.08 22.58
CA ALA A 548 18.36 2.23 22.17
C ALA A 548 19.10 0.88 22.18
N LEU A 549 18.83 0.01 23.17
CA LEU A 549 19.36 -1.35 23.22
C LEU A 549 18.73 -2.25 22.15
N MET A 550 17.42 -2.19 21.93
CA MET A 550 16.79 -2.93 20.83
C MET A 550 17.30 -2.44 19.46
N ASN A 551 17.53 -1.14 19.27
CA ASN A 551 18.19 -0.60 18.07
C ASN A 551 19.65 -1.06 17.93
N ASP A 552 20.27 -1.59 18.99
CA ASP A 552 21.55 -2.27 18.88
C ASP A 552 21.42 -3.73 18.38
N LEU A 553 20.27 -4.37 18.55
CA LEU A 553 19.93 -5.72 18.07
C LEU A 553 19.26 -5.77 16.70
N ARG A 554 18.64 -4.68 16.23
CA ARG A 554 18.01 -4.60 14.89
C ARG A 554 18.94 -5.09 13.79
N MET A 555 18.42 -5.88 12.85
CA MET A 555 19.16 -6.63 11.82
C MET A 555 20.18 -7.68 12.35
N LEU A 556 20.16 -8.00 13.65
CA LEU A 556 20.97 -9.07 14.28
C LEU A 556 20.11 -10.07 15.08
N ASP A 557 18.96 -9.68 15.61
CA ASP A 557 18.05 -10.65 16.25
C ASP A 557 17.30 -11.50 15.20
N SER A 558 16.48 -12.43 15.68
CA SER A 558 15.67 -13.32 14.84
C SER A 558 14.30 -12.72 14.47
N PHE A 559 14.14 -11.39 14.44
CA PHE A 559 12.84 -10.73 14.30
C PHE A 559 12.75 -9.81 13.07
N ASN A 560 11.82 -10.15 12.16
CA ASN A 560 11.16 -9.18 11.29
C ASN A 560 9.69 -9.65 11.11
N TRP A 561 8.77 -8.76 10.73
CA TRP A 561 7.46 -9.16 10.17
C TRP A 561 7.60 -9.89 8.82
N GLY A 562 8.66 -9.63 8.06
CA GLY A 562 8.96 -10.35 6.82
C GLY A 562 8.38 -9.75 5.53
N TYR A 563 7.96 -8.48 5.55
CA TYR A 563 7.57 -7.73 4.35
C TYR A 563 8.80 -7.30 3.52
N ASP A 564 9.71 -8.25 3.27
CA ASP A 564 11.00 -8.05 2.60
C ASP A 564 11.30 -9.23 1.64
N PRO A 565 10.59 -9.42 0.52
CA PRO A 565 10.62 -10.68 -0.24
C PRO A 565 11.95 -10.95 -0.94
N PHE A 566 12.45 -12.19 -0.80
CA PHE A 566 13.64 -12.68 -1.50
C PHE A 566 13.31 -13.83 -2.46
N HIS A 567 12.53 -14.84 -2.03
CA HIS A 567 11.94 -15.86 -2.94
C HIS A 567 10.49 -16.18 -2.55
N TYR A 568 9.54 -15.92 -3.46
CA TYR A 568 8.10 -16.02 -3.15
C TYR A 568 7.58 -17.45 -2.87
N THR A 569 8.26 -18.50 -3.35
CA THR A 569 7.73 -19.88 -3.41
C THR A 569 8.50 -20.90 -2.56
N VAL A 570 9.22 -20.43 -1.54
CA VAL A 570 9.94 -21.28 -0.58
C VAL A 570 9.61 -20.82 0.84
N PRO A 571 9.39 -21.73 1.81
CA PRO A 571 9.26 -21.34 3.22
C PRO A 571 10.47 -20.56 3.74
N GLU A 572 10.25 -19.65 4.68
CA GLU A 572 11.33 -18.98 5.42
C GLU A 572 12.15 -19.97 6.25
N GLY A 573 13.48 -19.87 6.23
CA GLY A 573 14.36 -20.82 6.91
C GLY A 573 14.66 -20.48 8.37
N SER A 574 14.60 -19.21 8.79
CA SER A 574 14.80 -18.82 10.19
C SER A 574 13.68 -19.35 11.11
N TYR A 575 12.49 -19.62 10.58
CA TYR A 575 11.40 -20.31 11.28
C TYR A 575 11.51 -21.86 11.27
N ALA A 576 12.50 -22.44 10.55
CA ALA A 576 12.76 -23.89 10.56
C ALA A 576 13.81 -24.30 11.62
N THR A 577 13.84 -25.57 12.04
CA THR A 577 14.87 -26.07 12.96
C THR A 577 16.22 -26.33 12.30
N ASP A 578 16.23 -26.62 10.99
CA ASP A 578 17.40 -26.53 10.12
C ASP A 578 17.01 -25.73 8.84
N PRO A 579 17.60 -24.55 8.59
CA PRO A 579 17.32 -23.77 7.39
C PRO A 579 17.92 -24.37 6.12
N ASN A 580 18.85 -25.32 6.20
CA ASN A 580 19.67 -25.72 5.07
C ASN A 580 19.04 -26.85 4.23
N GLY A 581 18.21 -26.46 3.26
CA GLY A 581 17.56 -27.36 2.32
C GLY A 581 16.15 -27.75 2.77
N SER A 582 15.71 -28.94 2.38
CA SER A 582 14.30 -29.33 2.37
C SER A 582 13.64 -29.57 3.75
N GLN A 583 14.35 -29.44 4.88
CA GLN A 583 13.75 -29.60 6.22
C GLN A 583 12.63 -28.56 6.47
N ARG A 584 12.82 -27.31 5.99
CA ARG A 584 11.81 -26.25 6.11
C ARG A 584 10.47 -26.57 5.43
N ILE A 585 10.48 -27.42 4.39
CA ILE A 585 9.28 -27.85 3.65
C ILE A 585 8.44 -28.79 4.50
N LEU A 586 9.08 -29.78 5.13
CA LEU A 586 8.41 -30.72 6.03
C LEU A 586 7.82 -30.01 7.25
N GLU A 587 8.56 -29.07 7.84
CA GLU A 587 8.11 -28.33 9.03
C GLU A 587 6.96 -27.37 8.73
N PHE A 588 6.96 -26.69 7.58
CA PHE A 588 5.82 -25.88 7.13
C PHE A 588 4.58 -26.76 6.90
N ARG A 589 4.72 -27.89 6.21
CA ARG A 589 3.61 -28.85 6.02
C ARG A 589 3.12 -29.44 7.36
N GLN A 590 4.00 -29.64 8.34
CA GLN A 590 3.64 -30.03 9.71
C GLN A 590 2.85 -28.95 10.45
N MET A 591 3.21 -27.68 10.30
CA MET A 591 2.44 -26.54 10.82
C MET A 591 1.03 -26.49 10.22
N VAL A 592 0.93 -26.47 8.88
CA VAL A 592 -0.38 -26.44 8.17
C VAL A 592 -1.25 -27.62 8.62
N LYS A 593 -0.68 -28.84 8.64
CA LYS A 593 -1.44 -30.02 9.10
C LYS A 593 -1.88 -29.91 10.56
N ALA A 594 -1.09 -29.31 11.45
CA ALA A 594 -1.49 -29.10 12.85
C ALA A 594 -2.67 -28.11 12.97
N THR A 595 -2.67 -27.03 12.18
CA THR A 595 -3.82 -26.11 12.08
C THR A 595 -5.07 -26.80 11.53
N HIS A 596 -4.91 -27.66 10.51
CA HIS A 596 -6.02 -28.43 9.94
C HIS A 596 -6.53 -29.54 10.88
N ASP A 597 -5.67 -30.16 11.68
CA ASP A 597 -6.06 -31.12 12.73
C ASP A 597 -6.83 -30.44 13.89
N MET A 598 -6.78 -29.10 14.00
CA MET A 598 -7.65 -28.28 14.87
C MET A 598 -8.95 -27.83 14.18
N ASP A 599 -9.18 -28.20 12.91
CA ASP A 599 -10.29 -27.71 12.07
C ASP A 599 -10.24 -26.17 11.84
N LEU A 600 -9.04 -25.60 11.77
CA LEU A 600 -8.80 -24.21 11.35
C LEU A 600 -8.24 -24.18 9.93
N LYS A 601 -8.78 -23.33 9.05
CA LYS A 601 -8.11 -22.97 7.78
C LYS A 601 -6.83 -22.17 8.05
N LEU A 602 -5.82 -22.30 7.20
CA LEU A 602 -4.60 -21.48 7.25
C LEU A 602 -4.50 -20.54 6.05
N ILE A 603 -4.42 -19.24 6.33
CA ILE A 603 -4.19 -18.17 5.35
C ILE A 603 -2.78 -17.61 5.51
N MET A 604 -2.09 -17.37 4.39
CA MET A 604 -0.75 -16.78 4.39
C MET A 604 -0.76 -15.36 3.82
N ASP A 605 -0.01 -14.47 4.44
CA ASP A 605 0.27 -13.14 3.89
C ASP A 605 1.29 -13.22 2.73
N VAL A 606 1.02 -12.53 1.62
CA VAL A 606 1.80 -12.58 0.38
C VAL A 606 2.06 -11.19 -0.20
N VAL A 607 3.32 -10.96 -0.58
CA VAL A 607 3.89 -9.62 -0.79
C VAL A 607 4.41 -9.49 -2.23
N TYR A 608 3.54 -9.70 -3.20
CA TYR A 608 3.90 -9.64 -4.63
C TYR A 608 4.03 -8.20 -5.17
N ASN A 609 3.84 -7.16 -4.35
CA ASN A 609 3.86 -5.75 -4.79
C ASN A 609 5.26 -5.14 -4.89
N HIS A 610 6.27 -5.77 -4.28
CA HIS A 610 7.67 -5.35 -4.34
C HIS A 610 8.64 -6.53 -4.17
N THR A 611 9.93 -6.26 -4.34
CA THR A 611 11.04 -7.13 -3.88
C THR A 611 11.89 -6.37 -2.86
N ASN A 612 12.57 -7.06 -1.95
CA ASN A 612 13.54 -6.41 -1.06
C ASN A 612 14.64 -5.64 -1.82
N ALA A 613 15.06 -6.10 -3.00
CA ALA A 613 16.06 -5.39 -3.81
C ALA A 613 16.03 -5.73 -5.31
N SER A 614 16.33 -4.73 -6.12
CA SER A 614 16.58 -4.77 -7.56
C SER A 614 18.07 -4.55 -7.90
N GLY A 615 18.38 -4.39 -9.19
CA GLY A 615 19.72 -4.17 -9.70
C GLY A 615 20.68 -5.33 -9.43
N VAL A 616 21.97 -4.99 -9.35
CA VAL A 616 23.06 -5.92 -9.02
C VAL A 616 23.24 -6.17 -7.51
N ASN A 617 22.30 -5.75 -6.65
CA ASN A 617 22.35 -5.96 -5.20
C ASN A 617 22.44 -7.46 -4.87
N ASP A 618 23.22 -7.87 -3.86
CA ASP A 618 23.35 -9.29 -3.50
C ASP A 618 22.01 -9.97 -3.21
N LYS A 619 21.04 -9.28 -2.59
CA LYS A 619 19.66 -9.76 -2.32
C LYS A 619 18.67 -9.56 -3.49
N SER A 620 19.11 -9.08 -4.66
CA SER A 620 18.30 -9.06 -5.89
C SER A 620 18.32 -10.41 -6.60
N VAL A 621 17.18 -10.84 -7.14
CA VAL A 621 17.05 -12.07 -7.96
C VAL A 621 16.58 -11.71 -9.36
N LEU A 622 15.34 -11.21 -9.47
CA LEU A 622 14.65 -10.96 -10.72
C LEU A 622 15.40 -10.01 -11.67
N ASP A 623 15.85 -8.87 -11.17
CA ASP A 623 16.47 -7.82 -11.98
C ASP A 623 17.88 -8.20 -12.48
N LYS A 624 18.57 -9.15 -11.81
CA LYS A 624 19.82 -9.73 -12.33
C LYS A 624 19.62 -10.61 -13.56
N ILE A 625 18.40 -11.13 -13.77
CA ILE A 625 18.07 -12.09 -14.82
C ILE A 625 17.50 -11.37 -16.03
N VAL A 626 16.50 -10.49 -15.82
CA VAL A 626 15.90 -9.64 -16.87
C VAL A 626 15.83 -8.19 -16.38
N PRO A 627 16.94 -7.42 -16.53
CA PRO A 627 17.02 -6.05 -16.04
C PRO A 627 15.91 -5.15 -16.59
N GLY A 628 15.19 -4.47 -15.70
CA GLY A 628 14.12 -3.53 -16.04
C GLY A 628 12.82 -4.17 -16.55
N TYR A 629 12.56 -5.45 -16.23
CA TYR A 629 11.32 -6.14 -16.61
C TYR A 629 10.38 -6.43 -15.45
N TYR A 630 10.86 -7.07 -14.38
CA TYR A 630 10.01 -7.50 -13.26
C TYR A 630 9.61 -6.34 -12.33
N HIS A 631 10.31 -5.22 -12.45
CA HIS A 631 10.14 -4.01 -11.64
C HIS A 631 9.43 -2.91 -12.40
N ARG A 632 8.62 -2.12 -11.70
CA ARG A 632 7.91 -0.99 -12.29
C ARG A 632 8.82 0.22 -12.36
N LEU A 633 9.00 0.75 -13.57
CA LEU A 633 9.97 1.82 -13.83
C LEU A 633 9.33 3.20 -13.91
N ASN A 634 10.12 4.20 -13.53
CA ASN A 634 9.80 5.60 -13.73
C ASN A 634 9.92 5.98 -15.21
N VAL A 635 8.90 6.67 -15.74
CA VAL A 635 8.78 6.96 -17.17
C VAL A 635 9.94 7.79 -17.76
N ASN A 636 10.66 8.55 -16.92
CA ASN A 636 11.75 9.42 -17.37
C ASN A 636 13.14 8.85 -17.09
N THR A 637 13.37 8.31 -15.90
CA THR A 637 14.72 7.89 -15.49
C THR A 637 15.01 6.42 -15.82
N GLY A 638 13.98 5.57 -15.88
CA GLY A 638 14.16 4.11 -15.87
C GLY A 638 14.68 3.55 -14.53
N GLY A 639 14.68 4.36 -13.48
CA GLY A 639 14.83 3.87 -12.11
C GLY A 639 13.57 3.14 -11.65
N VAL A 640 13.71 2.19 -10.73
CA VAL A 640 12.59 1.49 -10.11
C VAL A 640 11.79 2.45 -9.23
N GLU A 641 10.47 2.41 -9.35
CA GLU A 641 9.56 3.16 -8.47
C GLU A 641 9.48 2.46 -7.10
N ASN A 642 9.35 3.22 -6.02
CA ASN A 642 9.49 2.70 -4.65
C ASN A 642 8.37 3.16 -3.70
N SER A 643 7.15 3.33 -4.21
CA SER A 643 6.04 3.86 -3.43
C SER A 643 5.60 2.95 -2.28
N THR A 644 5.79 1.63 -2.42
CA THR A 644 5.32 0.61 -1.47
C THR A 644 6.11 0.71 -0.16
N CYS A 645 7.43 0.58 -0.28
CA CYS A 645 8.47 0.76 0.74
C CYS A 645 9.85 0.47 0.12
N CYS A 646 9.88 -0.55 -0.74
CA CYS A 646 11.04 -1.14 -1.40
C CYS A 646 10.86 -1.08 -2.93
N ASP A 647 11.53 -1.95 -3.68
CA ASP A 647 11.57 -1.88 -5.15
C ASP A 647 10.29 -2.50 -5.76
N ASN A 648 9.36 -1.65 -6.25
CA ASN A 648 8.02 -2.06 -6.73
C ASN A 648 8.12 -3.06 -7.90
N THR A 649 7.30 -4.11 -7.88
CA THR A 649 7.13 -5.05 -9.01
C THR A 649 6.19 -4.49 -10.07
N ALA A 650 6.20 -5.10 -11.25
CA ALA A 650 5.29 -4.79 -12.36
C ALA A 650 4.53 -6.05 -12.81
N THR A 651 3.51 -6.46 -12.06
CA THR A 651 2.61 -7.58 -12.41
C THR A 651 1.71 -7.31 -13.62
N GLU A 652 1.66 -6.07 -14.14
CA GLU A 652 1.14 -5.76 -15.47
C GLU A 652 2.00 -6.33 -16.63
N ASN A 653 3.22 -6.77 -16.33
CA ASN A 653 4.09 -7.47 -17.28
C ASN A 653 3.88 -8.99 -17.15
N LEU A 654 3.65 -9.66 -18.28
CA LEU A 654 3.03 -11.00 -18.33
C LEU A 654 3.76 -12.07 -17.48
N MET A 655 5.09 -12.11 -17.53
CA MET A 655 5.88 -13.12 -16.80
C MET A 655 6.03 -12.82 -15.30
N MET A 656 5.72 -11.59 -14.85
CA MET A 656 5.63 -11.26 -13.42
C MET A 656 4.25 -11.62 -12.87
N GLY A 657 3.17 -11.36 -13.62
CA GLY A 657 1.83 -11.86 -13.30
C GLY A 657 1.81 -13.39 -13.21
N LYS A 658 2.41 -14.09 -14.18
CA LYS A 658 2.62 -15.55 -14.14
C LYS A 658 3.38 -16.01 -12.91
N LEU A 659 4.49 -15.35 -12.54
CA LEU A 659 5.29 -15.73 -11.37
C LEU A 659 4.44 -15.70 -10.09
N MET A 660 3.57 -14.69 -9.93
CA MET A 660 2.61 -14.62 -8.83
C MET A 660 1.61 -15.79 -8.88
N VAL A 661 0.96 -16.03 -10.03
CA VAL A 661 -0.06 -17.08 -10.18
C VAL A 661 0.52 -18.48 -9.94
N ASP A 662 1.67 -18.80 -10.53
CA ASP A 662 2.32 -20.11 -10.35
C ASP A 662 2.85 -20.29 -8.91
N SER A 663 3.33 -19.22 -8.25
CA SER A 663 3.72 -19.26 -6.83
C SER A 663 2.51 -19.55 -5.92
N LEU A 664 1.38 -18.85 -6.13
CA LEU A 664 0.13 -19.08 -5.40
C LEU A 664 -0.38 -20.52 -5.56
N LYS A 665 -0.26 -21.10 -6.77
CA LYS A 665 -0.67 -22.48 -7.05
C LYS A 665 0.17 -23.52 -6.28
N VAL A 666 1.48 -23.31 -6.14
CA VAL A 666 2.34 -24.17 -5.30
C VAL A 666 1.95 -24.06 -3.82
N TRP A 667 1.76 -22.84 -3.31
CA TRP A 667 1.27 -22.66 -1.92
C TRP A 667 -0.09 -23.32 -1.68
N ALA A 668 -0.99 -23.24 -2.67
CA ALA A 668 -2.30 -23.88 -2.60
C ALA A 668 -2.23 -25.41 -2.67
N ASP A 669 -1.51 -26.04 -3.60
CA ASP A 669 -1.53 -27.51 -3.73
C ASP A 669 -0.45 -28.18 -2.87
N ASP A 670 0.83 -27.85 -3.06
CA ASP A 670 1.93 -28.53 -2.37
C ASP A 670 1.95 -28.28 -0.86
N TYR A 671 1.60 -27.06 -0.44
CA TYR A 671 1.64 -26.65 0.96
C TYR A 671 0.25 -26.58 1.61
N LYS A 672 -0.83 -26.69 0.84
CA LYS A 672 -2.23 -26.67 1.32
C LYS A 672 -2.57 -25.47 2.18
N VAL A 673 -2.08 -24.29 1.76
CA VAL A 673 -2.62 -23.00 2.19
C VAL A 673 -4.07 -22.88 1.64
N ASP A 674 -4.98 -22.32 2.43
CA ASP A 674 -6.42 -22.23 2.13
C ASP A 674 -6.89 -20.81 1.72
N GLY A 675 -5.95 -19.87 1.61
CA GLY A 675 -6.26 -18.49 1.24
C GLY A 675 -5.09 -17.54 1.45
N PHE A 676 -5.22 -16.33 0.93
CA PHE A 676 -4.10 -15.40 0.79
C PHE A 676 -4.52 -13.96 1.12
N ARG A 677 -3.73 -13.28 1.97
CA ARG A 677 -3.79 -11.81 2.18
C ARG A 677 -2.77 -11.16 1.25
N PHE A 678 -3.22 -10.34 0.31
CA PHE A 678 -2.35 -9.58 -0.59
C PHE A 678 -1.97 -8.24 0.03
N ASP A 679 -0.69 -8.14 0.40
CA ASP A 679 -0.05 -6.90 0.84
C ASP A 679 -0.09 -5.85 -0.27
N LEU A 680 -0.49 -4.62 0.06
CA LEU A 680 -0.65 -3.48 -0.87
C LEU A 680 -1.27 -3.89 -2.22
N MET A 681 -2.38 -4.63 -2.17
CA MET A 681 -3.08 -5.18 -3.33
C MET A 681 -3.45 -4.13 -4.39
N GLY A 682 -3.65 -2.86 -4.01
CA GLY A 682 -3.85 -1.73 -4.93
C GLY A 682 -2.73 -1.49 -5.95
N HIS A 683 -1.54 -2.08 -5.76
CA HIS A 683 -0.42 -2.09 -6.71
C HIS A 683 -0.45 -3.23 -7.73
N GLN A 684 -1.47 -4.09 -7.68
CA GLN A 684 -1.74 -5.19 -8.59
C GLN A 684 -2.84 -4.82 -9.61
N PRO A 685 -2.78 -5.30 -10.87
CA PRO A 685 -3.91 -5.20 -11.80
C PRO A 685 -5.09 -6.07 -11.35
N LYS A 686 -6.30 -5.51 -11.39
CA LYS A 686 -7.56 -6.20 -11.02
C LYS A 686 -7.72 -7.55 -11.73
N ASP A 687 -7.55 -7.57 -13.05
CA ASP A 687 -7.87 -8.75 -13.85
C ASP A 687 -6.93 -9.93 -13.53
N VAL A 688 -5.66 -9.64 -13.22
CA VAL A 688 -4.68 -10.65 -12.77
C VAL A 688 -5.05 -11.19 -11.39
N MET A 689 -5.61 -10.36 -10.49
CA MET A 689 -6.11 -10.81 -9.19
C MET A 689 -7.33 -11.74 -9.32
N VAL A 690 -8.25 -11.43 -10.23
CA VAL A 690 -9.43 -12.26 -10.53
C VAL A 690 -9.03 -13.57 -11.21
N GLU A 691 -8.08 -13.54 -12.15
CA GLU A 691 -7.50 -14.74 -12.77
C GLU A 691 -6.79 -15.62 -11.72
N ALA A 692 -5.97 -15.02 -10.85
CA ALA A 692 -5.27 -15.75 -9.79
C ALA A 692 -6.24 -16.48 -8.84
N LEU A 693 -7.34 -15.84 -8.44
CA LEU A 693 -8.38 -16.51 -7.64
C LEU A 693 -9.03 -17.66 -8.43
N ALA A 694 -9.35 -17.43 -9.71
CA ALA A 694 -9.98 -18.43 -10.57
C ALA A 694 -9.07 -19.65 -10.87
N GLU A 695 -7.74 -19.46 -10.95
CA GLU A 695 -6.79 -20.57 -11.07
C GLU A 695 -6.61 -21.32 -9.75
N VAL A 696 -6.49 -20.63 -8.62
CA VAL A 696 -6.33 -21.27 -7.30
C VAL A 696 -7.61 -22.00 -6.85
N ARG A 697 -8.80 -21.46 -7.13
CA ARG A 697 -10.08 -22.15 -6.85
C ARG A 697 -10.31 -23.43 -7.67
N LYS A 698 -9.41 -23.79 -8.60
CA LYS A 698 -9.36 -25.14 -9.23
C LYS A 698 -8.64 -26.20 -8.38
N ILE A 699 -7.84 -25.76 -7.41
CA ILE A 699 -7.08 -26.60 -6.45
C ILE A 699 -7.90 -26.79 -5.17
N ASP A 700 -8.49 -25.70 -4.66
CA ASP A 700 -9.50 -25.72 -3.59
C ASP A 700 -10.57 -24.66 -3.86
N GLU A 701 -11.78 -25.08 -4.21
CA GLU A 701 -12.92 -24.18 -4.45
C GLU A 701 -13.25 -23.30 -3.23
N ASN A 702 -12.81 -23.73 -2.05
CA ASN A 702 -13.03 -23.11 -0.76
C ASN A 702 -11.87 -22.17 -0.35
N THR A 703 -11.18 -21.58 -1.34
CA THR A 703 -10.09 -20.61 -1.15
C THR A 703 -10.62 -19.18 -1.01
N LEU A 704 -10.19 -18.46 0.04
CA LEU A 704 -10.47 -17.04 0.25
C LEU A 704 -9.29 -16.15 -0.20
N PHE A 705 -9.54 -15.12 -1.00
CA PHE A 705 -8.59 -14.05 -1.31
C PHE A 705 -9.07 -12.73 -0.69
N TYR A 706 -8.16 -11.97 -0.09
CA TYR A 706 -8.41 -10.57 0.28
C TYR A 706 -7.11 -9.77 0.32
N GLY A 707 -7.20 -8.44 0.40
CA GLY A 707 -5.98 -7.62 0.47
C GLY A 707 -6.20 -6.14 0.74
N GLU A 708 -5.12 -5.38 0.56
CA GLU A 708 -5.09 -3.95 0.80
C GLU A 708 -5.34 -3.15 -0.47
N GLY A 709 -6.61 -2.91 -0.76
CA GLY A 709 -7.04 -2.11 -1.91
C GLY A 709 -6.83 -0.59 -1.76
N TRP A 710 -5.72 -0.14 -1.17
CA TRP A 710 -5.37 1.27 -1.01
C TRP A 710 -5.03 1.92 -2.37
N ASP A 711 -5.40 3.19 -2.59
CA ASP A 711 -5.12 3.91 -3.83
C ASP A 711 -4.02 4.98 -3.65
N PHE A 712 -2.78 4.66 -4.06
CA PHE A 712 -1.63 5.56 -3.95
C PHE A 712 -0.47 5.14 -4.88
N GLY A 713 0.57 5.98 -4.99
CA GLY A 713 1.76 5.71 -5.79
C GLY A 713 1.58 5.91 -7.30
N GLU A 714 2.49 5.32 -8.09
CA GLU A 714 2.56 5.46 -9.56
C GLU A 714 1.44 4.74 -10.33
N VAL A 715 0.61 3.97 -9.63
CA VAL A 715 -0.55 3.23 -10.15
C VAL A 715 -1.87 3.99 -9.96
N ALA A 716 -1.87 5.02 -9.11
CA ALA A 716 -3.07 5.56 -8.49
C ALA A 716 -4.11 6.09 -9.50
N ASN A 717 -5.39 6.10 -9.10
CA ASN A 717 -6.51 6.52 -9.96
C ASN A 717 -6.54 5.76 -11.31
N ASN A 718 -6.18 4.47 -11.29
CA ASN A 718 -6.03 3.57 -12.45
C ASN A 718 -5.05 4.08 -13.54
N ALA A 719 -4.02 4.86 -13.16
CA ALA A 719 -3.13 5.56 -14.10
C ALA A 719 -2.29 4.65 -15.01
N ARG A 720 -2.02 3.40 -14.58
CA ARG A 720 -1.30 2.40 -15.40
C ARG A 720 -2.25 1.32 -15.94
N PHE A 721 -3.09 0.79 -15.08
CA PHE A 721 -4.07 -0.28 -15.29
C PHE A 721 -5.22 -0.10 -14.29
N ASP A 722 -6.33 -0.83 -14.42
CA ASP A 722 -7.36 -0.82 -13.37
C ASP A 722 -6.86 -1.58 -12.13
N GLN A 723 -6.63 -0.85 -11.04
CA GLN A 723 -6.02 -1.36 -9.82
C GLN A 723 -6.92 -2.37 -9.10
N ALA A 724 -6.36 -3.29 -8.33
CA ALA A 724 -7.11 -4.07 -7.34
C ALA A 724 -7.39 -3.25 -6.05
N ASN A 725 -7.96 -2.04 -6.22
CA ASN A 725 -8.35 -1.13 -5.14
C ASN A 725 -9.78 -1.42 -4.62
N GLN A 726 -10.12 -0.90 -3.43
CA GLN A 726 -11.41 -1.14 -2.75
C GLN A 726 -12.64 -0.98 -3.66
N ILE A 727 -12.69 0.06 -4.49
CA ILE A 727 -13.84 0.36 -5.35
C ILE A 727 -13.86 -0.56 -6.58
N ASN A 728 -12.69 -0.81 -7.18
CA ASN A 728 -12.58 -1.66 -8.36
C ASN A 728 -12.87 -3.14 -8.05
N MET A 729 -12.56 -3.63 -6.85
CA MET A 729 -12.79 -5.03 -6.45
C MET A 729 -14.24 -5.33 -6.02
N ALA A 730 -15.11 -4.32 -5.93
CA ALA A 730 -16.51 -4.52 -5.55
C ALA A 730 -17.32 -5.30 -6.62
N GLY A 731 -17.79 -6.49 -6.25
CA GLY A 731 -18.38 -7.50 -7.12
C GLY A 731 -17.36 -8.45 -7.76
N THR A 732 -16.31 -8.83 -7.02
CA THR A 732 -15.28 -9.79 -7.50
C THR A 732 -15.02 -10.98 -6.57
N GLU A 733 -15.71 -11.07 -5.42
CA GLU A 733 -15.48 -12.12 -4.41
C GLU A 733 -14.07 -12.06 -3.76
N ILE A 734 -13.35 -10.95 -3.93
CA ILE A 734 -12.05 -10.69 -3.31
C ILE A 734 -12.20 -9.58 -2.27
N GLY A 735 -11.91 -9.90 -1.01
CA GLY A 735 -12.08 -8.96 0.10
C GLY A 735 -11.07 -7.81 0.12
N THR A 736 -11.47 -6.68 0.69
CA THR A 736 -10.55 -5.60 1.04
C THR A 736 -10.70 -5.15 2.48
N PHE A 737 -9.58 -4.75 3.10
CA PHE A 737 -9.59 -4.12 4.42
C PHE A 737 -10.44 -2.84 4.42
N SER A 738 -11.34 -2.72 5.39
CA SER A 738 -12.19 -1.56 5.58
C SER A 738 -11.66 -0.66 6.69
N ASP A 739 -10.99 0.40 6.26
CA ASP A 739 -10.47 1.49 7.06
C ASP A 739 -11.57 2.43 7.62
N ARG A 740 -12.76 2.43 7.02
CA ARG A 740 -13.93 3.23 7.44
C ARG A 740 -14.33 2.93 8.89
N LEU A 741 -14.62 1.66 9.19
CA LEU A 741 -15.00 1.24 10.56
C LEU A 741 -13.79 1.32 11.50
N ARG A 742 -12.60 0.94 11.03
CA ARG A 742 -11.33 1.02 11.77
C ARG A 742 -11.15 2.40 12.41
N ASP A 743 -11.17 3.46 11.59
CA ASP A 743 -10.89 4.83 12.05
C ASP A 743 -12.09 5.44 12.79
N ALA A 744 -13.32 5.08 12.42
CA ALA A 744 -14.51 5.50 13.16
C ALA A 744 -14.56 4.96 14.60
N VAL A 745 -14.12 3.71 14.83
CA VAL A 745 -14.07 3.08 16.16
C VAL A 745 -12.81 3.53 16.92
N ARG A 746 -11.63 3.48 16.29
CA ARG A 746 -10.34 3.83 16.94
C ARG A 746 -10.22 5.32 17.22
N GLY A 747 -10.72 6.17 16.32
CA GLY A 747 -10.58 7.63 16.32
C GLY A 747 -9.30 8.12 15.64
N GLY A 748 -9.42 9.10 14.75
CA GLY A 748 -8.27 9.66 14.02
C GLY A 748 -7.82 8.78 12.86
N SER A 749 -6.54 8.84 12.51
CA SER A 749 -5.95 8.13 11.38
C SER A 749 -4.59 7.48 11.71
N PRO A 750 -4.08 6.55 10.86
CA PRO A 750 -2.69 6.07 10.89
C PRO A 750 -1.60 7.15 10.82
N PHE A 751 -1.96 8.35 10.34
CA PHE A 751 -1.07 9.48 10.14
C PHE A 751 -1.05 10.45 11.33
N ASP A 752 -1.87 10.22 12.36
CA ASP A 752 -1.91 11.02 13.58
C ASP A 752 -0.56 10.94 14.33
N GLY A 753 0.01 12.09 14.67
CA GLY A 753 1.26 12.19 15.43
C GLY A 753 1.67 13.63 15.72
N GLY A 754 2.62 13.82 16.64
CA GLY A 754 3.12 15.14 17.03
C GLY A 754 2.02 16.05 17.59
N VAL A 755 2.00 17.32 17.15
CA VAL A 755 1.03 18.34 17.57
C VAL A 755 0.47 19.11 16.37
N ASP A 756 -0.79 19.55 16.48
CA ASP A 756 -1.47 20.43 15.55
C ASP A 756 -0.98 21.89 15.66
N SER A 757 -1.51 22.77 14.80
CA SER A 757 -1.16 24.21 14.78
C SER A 757 -1.65 25.00 16.01
N GLU A 758 -2.46 24.38 16.87
CA GLU A 758 -2.95 24.94 18.14
C GLU A 758 -2.13 24.43 19.34
N GLY A 759 -1.34 23.37 19.15
CA GLY A 759 -0.49 22.73 20.16
C GLY A 759 -1.12 21.51 20.85
N ASN A 760 -2.21 20.96 20.32
CA ASN A 760 -2.86 19.72 20.80
C ASN A 760 -2.37 18.51 19.98
N HIS A 761 -2.46 17.30 20.53
CA HIS A 761 -1.96 16.09 19.89
C HIS A 761 -3.09 15.35 19.14
N PRO A 762 -3.02 15.15 17.81
CA PRO A 762 -4.07 14.45 17.04
C PRO A 762 -4.38 13.06 17.61
N LEU A 763 -3.33 12.30 17.96
CA LEU A 763 -3.43 11.00 18.62
C LEU A 763 -4.33 11.03 19.87
N ARG A 764 -4.37 12.14 20.61
CA ARG A 764 -5.17 12.32 21.83
C ARG A 764 -6.55 12.91 21.57
N PHE A 765 -6.66 14.04 20.85
CA PHE A 765 -7.97 14.71 20.71
C PHE A 765 -8.93 13.99 19.76
N ASN A 766 -8.44 13.20 18.81
CA ASN A 766 -9.26 12.40 17.90
C ASN A 766 -9.77 11.12 18.60
N GLN A 767 -10.74 11.25 19.52
CA GLN A 767 -11.46 10.10 20.10
C GLN A 767 -12.43 9.48 19.09
N GLY A 768 -12.51 8.15 19.06
CA GLY A 768 -13.43 7.38 18.21
C GLY A 768 -14.57 6.75 19.01
N PHE A 769 -15.53 6.11 18.33
CA PHE A 769 -16.69 5.47 18.97
C PHE A 769 -16.29 4.49 20.09
N GLY A 770 -15.17 3.79 19.95
CA GLY A 770 -14.69 2.82 20.95
C GLY A 770 -14.08 3.43 22.23
N ASN A 771 -13.72 4.71 22.23
CA ASN A 771 -12.99 5.35 23.35
C ASN A 771 -13.47 6.77 23.74
N ALA A 772 -14.48 7.33 23.05
CA ALA A 772 -15.08 8.64 23.36
C ALA A 772 -16.02 8.63 24.60
N ALA A 773 -16.20 7.49 25.28
CA ALA A 773 -17.07 7.33 26.44
C ALA A 773 -16.83 8.33 27.59
N ILE A 774 -15.60 8.83 27.70
CA ILE A 774 -15.18 9.88 28.61
C ILE A 774 -14.24 10.82 27.82
N ALA A 775 -14.68 12.06 27.62
CA ALA A 775 -13.86 13.09 26.97
C ALA A 775 -12.55 13.32 27.74
N ASN A 776 -11.42 13.31 27.03
CA ASN A 776 -10.11 13.61 27.59
C ASN A 776 -9.84 15.14 27.61
N GLU A 777 -8.72 15.53 28.20
CA GLU A 777 -8.37 16.93 28.44
C GLU A 777 -8.03 17.75 27.17
N GLU A 778 -7.84 17.11 26.03
CA GLU A 778 -7.65 17.76 24.71
C GLU A 778 -8.85 17.56 23.75
N THR A 779 -9.85 16.75 24.14
CA THR A 779 -11.02 16.44 23.29
C THR A 779 -11.79 17.71 22.91
N LYS A 780 -11.95 17.94 21.60
CA LYS A 780 -12.67 19.10 21.08
C LYS A 780 -14.19 18.89 21.18
N VAL A 781 -14.88 19.87 21.78
CA VAL A 781 -16.31 19.79 22.21
C VAL A 781 -17.18 20.91 21.62
N ASP A 782 -16.70 21.54 20.55
CA ASP A 782 -17.51 22.36 19.66
C ASP A 782 -18.48 21.49 18.82
N GLN A 783 -19.39 22.14 18.10
CA GLN A 783 -20.43 21.44 17.35
C GLN A 783 -19.87 20.65 16.16
N ASP A 784 -18.80 21.11 15.52
CA ASP A 784 -18.25 20.44 14.34
C ASP A 784 -17.50 19.16 14.76
N SER A 785 -16.79 19.19 15.89
CA SER A 785 -16.20 18.02 16.54
C SER A 785 -17.26 17.01 17.03
N ILE A 786 -18.42 17.47 17.54
CA ILE A 786 -19.55 16.58 17.89
C ILE A 786 -20.14 15.96 16.62
N ASN A 787 -20.39 16.75 15.58
CA ASN A 787 -20.89 16.28 14.29
C ASN A 787 -19.94 15.22 13.67
N GLY A 788 -18.62 15.39 13.80
CA GLY A 788 -17.61 14.43 13.36
C GLY A 788 -17.70 13.08 14.10
N ARG A 789 -17.96 13.07 15.42
CA ARG A 789 -18.14 11.82 16.17
C ARG A 789 -19.48 11.14 15.88
N LEU A 790 -20.53 11.92 15.59
CA LEU A 790 -21.81 11.38 15.13
C LEU A 790 -21.70 10.80 13.69
N HIS A 791 -20.95 11.46 12.81
CA HIS A 791 -20.59 10.94 11.48
C HIS A 791 -19.80 9.63 11.58
N ASN A 792 -18.82 9.55 12.48
CA ASN A 792 -18.13 8.30 12.77
C ASN A 792 -19.12 7.22 13.26
N GLN A 793 -20.14 7.56 14.05
CA GLN A 793 -21.16 6.60 14.46
C GLN A 793 -21.97 6.05 13.26
N ASP A 794 -22.18 6.84 12.19
CA ASP A 794 -22.73 6.34 10.91
C ASP A 794 -21.77 5.43 10.15
N LEU A 795 -20.47 5.74 10.14
CA LEU A 795 -19.44 4.87 9.56
C LEU A 795 -19.35 3.51 10.27
N VAL A 796 -19.50 3.46 11.61
CA VAL A 796 -19.58 2.19 12.34
C VAL A 796 -20.83 1.40 11.96
N ARG A 797 -22.01 2.04 11.86
CA ARG A 797 -23.25 1.39 11.38
C ARG A 797 -23.06 0.80 9.99
N LEU A 798 -22.47 1.56 9.07
CA LEU A 798 -22.26 1.14 7.68
C LEU A 798 -21.26 -0.02 7.58
N GLY A 799 -20.16 0.00 8.33
CA GLY A 799 -19.23 -1.13 8.41
C GLY A 799 -19.88 -2.38 9.04
N MET A 800 -20.71 -2.21 10.07
CA MET A 800 -21.52 -3.29 10.64
C MET A 800 -22.56 -3.84 9.65
N ALA A 801 -22.99 -3.04 8.66
CA ALA A 801 -23.84 -3.46 7.55
C ALA A 801 -23.06 -4.08 6.37
N GLY A 802 -21.81 -4.53 6.57
CA GLY A 802 -20.99 -5.10 5.50
C GLY A 802 -20.33 -4.07 4.58
N ASN A 803 -20.36 -2.78 4.96
CA ASN A 803 -19.83 -1.62 4.21
C ASN A 803 -20.35 -1.47 2.77
N LEU A 804 -21.57 -1.95 2.53
CA LEU A 804 -22.20 -2.06 1.22
C LEU A 804 -22.50 -0.69 0.59
N ALA A 805 -22.23 -0.55 -0.71
CA ALA A 805 -22.47 0.67 -1.47
C ALA A 805 -23.95 1.12 -1.45
N GLU A 806 -24.89 0.19 -1.51
CA GLU A 806 -26.34 0.46 -1.63
C GLU A 806 -27.12 0.38 -0.31
N TYR A 807 -26.47 0.13 0.84
CA TYR A 807 -27.18 0.01 2.11
C TYR A 807 -27.88 1.31 2.51
N VAL A 808 -29.17 1.23 2.85
CA VAL A 808 -30.03 2.39 3.16
C VAL A 808 -30.04 2.69 4.65
N LEU A 809 -29.36 3.77 5.02
CA LEU A 809 -29.32 4.30 6.40
C LEU A 809 -29.94 5.71 6.51
N ILE A 810 -30.20 6.11 7.75
CA ILE A 810 -30.46 7.50 8.14
C ILE A 810 -29.18 8.03 8.78
N ASP A 811 -28.63 9.14 8.29
CA ASP A 811 -27.42 9.77 8.84
C ASP A 811 -27.71 10.59 10.12
N TYR A 812 -26.66 11.15 10.73
CA TYR A 812 -26.78 11.98 11.93
C TYR A 812 -27.57 13.29 11.77
N LYS A 813 -27.95 13.69 10.54
CA LYS A 813 -28.80 14.85 10.25
C LYS A 813 -30.25 14.45 10.00
N GLY A 814 -30.55 13.15 9.97
CA GLY A 814 -31.86 12.62 9.60
C GLY A 814 -32.07 12.48 8.09
N ASP A 815 -31.04 12.69 7.26
CA ASP A 815 -31.13 12.47 5.82
C ASP A 815 -31.05 10.96 5.51
N THR A 816 -31.86 10.46 4.57
CA THR A 816 -31.66 9.11 4.01
C THR A 816 -30.43 9.08 3.10
N LYS A 817 -29.53 8.12 3.29
CA LYS A 817 -28.32 7.90 2.48
C LYS A 817 -28.25 6.45 1.97
N LEU A 818 -27.55 6.27 0.86
CA LEU A 818 -26.91 5.01 0.48
C LEU A 818 -25.49 4.99 1.06
N GLY A 819 -24.91 3.82 1.33
CA GLY A 819 -23.53 3.70 1.82
C GLY A 819 -22.49 4.44 0.98
N LYS A 820 -22.63 4.43 -0.35
CA LYS A 820 -21.78 5.16 -1.31
C LYS A 820 -21.92 6.69 -1.26
N ASN A 821 -23.00 7.18 -0.63
CA ASN A 821 -23.31 8.60 -0.44
C ASN A 821 -22.96 9.10 0.98
N VAL A 822 -22.38 8.25 1.83
CA VAL A 822 -21.73 8.66 3.09
C VAL A 822 -20.27 8.96 2.80
N ASP A 823 -19.78 10.11 3.28
CA ASP A 823 -18.38 10.51 3.08
C ASP A 823 -17.42 9.76 4.01
N TYR A 824 -16.26 9.40 3.50
CA TYR A 824 -15.08 9.08 4.28
C TYR A 824 -13.87 9.77 3.64
N ASN A 825 -13.45 10.90 4.20
CA ASN A 825 -12.30 11.68 3.77
C ASN A 825 -12.34 12.10 2.28
N GLY A 826 -13.54 12.37 1.74
CA GLY A 826 -13.75 12.69 0.32
C GLY A 826 -13.98 11.48 -0.59
N ALA A 827 -13.89 10.25 -0.09
CA ALA A 827 -14.20 9.02 -0.82
C ALA A 827 -15.56 8.43 -0.37
N PRO A 828 -16.21 7.58 -1.19
CA PRO A 828 -17.37 6.80 -0.77
C PRO A 828 -17.02 5.90 0.44
N ALA A 829 -17.77 6.04 1.53
CA ALA A 829 -17.57 5.19 2.70
C ALA A 829 -17.92 3.74 2.37
N GLY A 830 -19.18 3.49 1.97
CA GLY A 830 -19.64 2.19 1.49
C GLY A 830 -19.24 1.96 0.04
N TYR A 831 -18.66 0.79 -0.25
CA TYR A 831 -18.13 0.46 -1.58
C TYR A 831 -18.38 -0.99 -2.01
N THR A 832 -18.60 -1.93 -1.09
CA THR A 832 -18.75 -3.36 -1.40
C THR A 832 -20.10 -3.69 -2.03
N LYS A 833 -20.18 -4.83 -2.71
CA LYS A 833 -21.44 -5.41 -3.24
C LYS A 833 -21.85 -6.68 -2.49
N MET A 834 -20.93 -7.34 -1.79
CA MET A 834 -21.20 -8.50 -0.93
C MET A 834 -20.54 -8.30 0.44
N PRO A 835 -21.11 -8.80 1.57
CA PRO A 835 -20.54 -8.57 2.90
C PRO A 835 -19.15 -9.21 3.10
N SER A 836 -18.90 -10.36 2.49
CA SER A 836 -17.59 -11.01 2.32
C SER A 836 -16.48 -10.07 1.81
N GLU A 837 -16.82 -9.08 0.98
CA GLU A 837 -15.83 -8.14 0.43
C GLU A 837 -15.29 -7.14 1.47
N ASN A 838 -15.93 -7.04 2.65
CA ASN A 838 -15.61 -6.09 3.72
C ASN A 838 -14.86 -6.76 4.88
N ILE A 839 -13.53 -6.79 4.80
CA ILE A 839 -12.66 -7.27 5.89
C ILE A 839 -12.62 -6.20 6.99
N SER A 840 -13.39 -6.42 8.05
CA SER A 840 -13.62 -5.45 9.13
C SER A 840 -12.62 -5.62 10.27
N TYR A 841 -11.98 -4.55 10.72
CA TYR A 841 -10.95 -4.60 11.76
C TYR A 841 -10.82 -3.32 12.60
N VAL A 842 -10.25 -3.45 13.80
CA VAL A 842 -9.90 -2.32 14.70
C VAL A 842 -8.47 -2.39 15.26
N SER A 843 -7.74 -3.46 14.93
CA SER A 843 -6.30 -3.61 15.13
C SER A 843 -5.76 -4.58 14.08
N LYS A 844 -4.55 -4.31 13.59
CA LYS A 844 -3.73 -5.19 12.75
C LYS A 844 -2.30 -5.18 13.33
N HIS A 845 -1.36 -5.89 12.71
CA HIS A 845 0.05 -5.86 13.10
C HIS A 845 0.66 -4.45 12.94
N ASP A 846 0.23 -3.72 11.92
CA ASP A 846 0.61 -2.34 11.63
C ASP A 846 -0.13 -1.34 12.51
N ASN A 847 0.45 -0.14 12.62
CA ASN A 847 -0.02 0.94 13.51
C ASN A 847 -0.07 0.50 14.99
N GLN A 848 -0.55 1.39 15.86
CA GLN A 848 -0.65 1.06 17.29
C GLN A 848 -1.67 -0.05 17.53
N THR A 849 -1.42 -0.93 18.50
CA THR A 849 -2.41 -1.89 18.98
C THR A 849 -3.69 -1.19 19.43
N LEU A 850 -4.83 -1.91 19.50
CA LEU A 850 -6.07 -1.35 20.06
C LEU A 850 -5.87 -0.83 21.49
N TRP A 851 -5.03 -1.49 22.32
CA TRP A 851 -4.75 -1.03 23.69
C TRP A 851 -3.96 0.27 23.70
N ASP A 852 -2.87 0.36 22.92
CA ASP A 852 -2.02 1.54 22.83
C ASP A 852 -2.80 2.74 22.23
N ASN A 853 -3.61 2.50 21.19
CA ASN A 853 -4.54 3.48 20.62
C ASN A 853 -5.53 4.01 21.67
N ASN A 854 -6.13 3.11 22.44
CA ASN A 854 -7.05 3.47 23.52
C ASN A 854 -6.32 4.19 24.67
N ALA A 855 -5.06 3.87 24.96
CA ALA A 855 -4.25 4.60 25.95
C ALA A 855 -3.93 6.04 25.51
N TYR A 856 -3.70 6.28 24.21
CA TYR A 856 -3.57 7.64 23.65
C TYR A 856 -4.85 8.47 23.81
N LYS A 857 -6.03 7.85 23.70
CA LYS A 857 -7.32 8.56 23.52
C LYS A 857 -8.21 8.61 24.76
N ILE A 858 -8.10 7.67 25.70
CA ILE A 858 -8.92 7.63 26.91
C ILE A 858 -8.43 8.65 27.94
N ALA A 859 -9.38 9.33 28.59
CA ALA A 859 -9.13 10.35 29.62
C ALA A 859 -8.26 9.84 30.78
N ALA A 860 -7.34 10.69 31.24
CA ALA A 860 -6.46 10.36 32.37
C ALA A 860 -7.26 10.09 33.67
N GLY A 861 -6.88 9.03 34.39
CA GLY A 861 -7.57 8.55 35.59
C GLY A 861 -8.73 7.59 35.36
N THR A 862 -9.08 7.28 34.11
CA THR A 862 -10.05 6.21 33.76
C THR A 862 -9.44 4.85 34.13
N SER A 863 -10.19 3.99 34.83
CA SER A 863 -9.65 2.72 35.35
C SER A 863 -9.32 1.72 34.24
N SER A 864 -8.42 0.80 34.53
CA SER A 864 -8.03 -0.26 33.60
C SER A 864 -9.22 -1.14 33.18
N ALA A 865 -10.12 -1.47 34.11
CA ALA A 865 -11.36 -2.18 33.82
C ALA A 865 -12.30 -1.43 32.87
N GLU A 866 -12.36 -0.09 32.96
CA GLU A 866 -13.13 0.73 32.00
C GLU A 866 -12.44 0.77 30.62
N ARG A 867 -11.09 0.83 30.57
CA ARG A 867 -10.30 0.74 29.33
C ARG A 867 -10.45 -0.63 28.66
N ALA A 868 -10.44 -1.71 29.44
CA ALA A 868 -10.68 -3.08 28.98
C ALA A 868 -12.09 -3.24 28.40
N ARG A 869 -13.10 -2.66 29.03
CA ARG A 869 -14.46 -2.63 28.45
C ARG A 869 -14.55 -1.81 27.16
N MET A 870 -13.84 -0.68 27.05
CA MET A 870 -13.73 0.07 25.79
C MET A 870 -13.06 -0.77 24.68
N GLN A 871 -12.08 -1.61 25.01
CA GLN A 871 -11.52 -2.61 24.09
C GLN A 871 -12.57 -3.64 23.64
N SER A 872 -13.29 -4.27 24.57
CA SER A 872 -14.34 -5.25 24.25
C SER A 872 -15.51 -4.66 23.44
N VAL A 873 -15.93 -3.43 23.76
CA VAL A 873 -16.94 -2.68 23.00
C VAL A 873 -16.44 -2.40 21.58
N SER A 874 -15.18 -1.96 21.41
CA SER A 874 -14.56 -1.75 20.11
C SER A 874 -14.57 -3.04 19.26
N LEU A 875 -14.09 -4.16 19.83
CA LEU A 875 -14.07 -5.47 19.17
C LEU A 875 -15.47 -5.98 18.81
N SER A 876 -16.49 -5.67 19.61
CA SER A 876 -17.86 -6.11 19.34
C SER A 876 -18.49 -5.50 18.08
N THR A 877 -18.05 -4.30 17.66
CA THR A 877 -18.49 -3.70 16.38
C THR A 877 -18.03 -4.51 15.18
N VAL A 878 -16.84 -5.12 15.26
CA VAL A 878 -16.28 -6.00 14.23
C VAL A 878 -16.93 -7.38 14.30
N MET A 879 -16.97 -8.00 15.48
CA MET A 879 -17.48 -9.38 15.64
C MET A 879 -18.97 -9.56 15.30
N LEU A 880 -19.78 -8.52 15.54
CA LEU A 880 -21.23 -8.53 15.30
C LEU A 880 -21.66 -7.81 14.01
N GLY A 881 -20.70 -7.35 13.19
CA GLY A 881 -20.97 -6.82 11.86
C GLY A 881 -21.09 -7.92 10.80
N GLN A 882 -21.76 -7.62 9.67
CA GLN A 882 -22.00 -8.59 8.60
C GLN A 882 -20.75 -8.92 7.75
N GLY A 883 -19.71 -8.06 7.79
CA GLY A 883 -18.45 -8.34 7.13
C GLY A 883 -17.62 -9.44 7.81
N ILE A 884 -16.53 -9.84 7.17
CA ILE A 884 -15.56 -10.82 7.71
C ILE A 884 -14.76 -10.16 8.86
N PRO A 885 -14.84 -10.66 10.11
CA PRO A 885 -14.08 -10.12 11.23
C PRO A 885 -12.59 -10.47 11.12
N PHE A 886 -11.72 -9.46 11.22
CA PHE A 886 -10.28 -9.62 11.26
C PHE A 886 -9.70 -9.09 12.58
N ILE A 887 -8.92 -9.94 13.25
CA ILE A 887 -8.49 -9.78 14.63
C ILE A 887 -6.97 -9.98 14.74
N HIS A 888 -6.25 -8.93 15.11
CA HIS A 888 -4.82 -9.00 15.46
C HIS A 888 -4.61 -9.80 16.75
N MET A 889 -3.71 -10.79 16.72
CA MET A 889 -3.39 -11.67 17.85
C MET A 889 -3.07 -10.89 19.12
N GLY A 890 -3.72 -11.26 20.23
CA GLY A 890 -3.56 -10.60 21.52
C GLY A 890 -4.56 -9.46 21.76
N SER A 891 -5.42 -9.10 20.82
CA SER A 891 -6.44 -8.05 21.03
C SER A 891 -7.40 -8.41 22.17
N GLU A 892 -7.71 -9.69 22.31
CA GLU A 892 -8.46 -10.32 23.40
C GLU A 892 -7.68 -10.43 24.73
N LEU A 893 -6.34 -10.31 24.68
CA LEU A 893 -5.43 -10.26 25.83
C LEU A 893 -4.96 -8.82 26.18
N LEU A 894 -5.65 -7.79 25.66
CA LEU A 894 -5.28 -6.37 25.82
C LEU A 894 -3.86 -6.03 25.33
N ARG A 895 -3.31 -6.79 24.37
CA ARG A 895 -1.92 -6.68 23.91
C ARG A 895 -1.50 -5.25 23.59
N SER A 896 -0.38 -4.85 24.18
CA SER A 896 0.35 -3.62 23.93
C SER A 896 1.66 -3.91 23.19
N LYS A 897 2.14 -2.94 22.42
CA LYS A 897 3.50 -2.87 21.89
C LYS A 897 4.28 -1.71 22.55
N SER A 898 3.87 -1.30 23.76
CA SER A 898 4.32 -0.09 24.46
C SER A 898 4.37 1.14 23.56
N MET A 899 3.20 1.50 23.01
CA MET A 899 2.97 2.68 22.18
C MET A 899 3.74 2.73 20.84
N GLN A 900 4.43 1.66 20.42
CA GLN A 900 5.01 1.56 19.06
C GLN A 900 3.89 1.65 18.02
N ARG A 901 4.03 2.56 17.04
CA ARG A 901 3.20 2.58 15.83
C ARG A 901 3.72 1.62 14.75
N ASP A 902 5.02 1.36 14.71
CA ASP A 902 5.64 0.58 13.65
C ASP A 902 6.72 -0.34 14.23
N SER A 903 6.39 -1.63 14.37
CA SER A 903 7.15 -2.60 15.17
C SER A 903 7.77 -3.75 14.36
N TYR A 904 7.84 -3.61 13.04
CA TYR A 904 8.37 -4.64 12.11
C TYR A 904 9.76 -5.15 12.49
N ASP A 905 10.61 -4.22 12.90
CA ASP A 905 12.00 -4.40 13.30
C ASP A 905 12.18 -3.68 14.66
N SER A 906 11.42 -4.16 15.63
CA SER A 906 11.46 -3.75 17.05
C SER A 906 11.71 -4.94 17.99
N GLY A 907 12.00 -6.12 17.44
CA GLY A 907 12.37 -7.33 18.18
C GLY A 907 11.26 -7.92 19.06
N ASP A 908 11.60 -9.00 19.75
CA ASP A 908 10.70 -9.72 20.67
C ASP A 908 10.20 -8.84 21.81
N TRP A 909 11.06 -7.96 22.35
CA TRP A 909 10.76 -7.15 23.53
C TRP A 909 9.49 -6.31 23.37
N TYR A 910 9.33 -5.64 22.22
CA TYR A 910 8.14 -4.82 21.95
C TYR A 910 6.97 -5.61 21.36
N ASN A 911 7.19 -6.81 20.80
CA ASN A 911 6.14 -7.58 20.14
C ASN A 911 5.56 -8.72 21.00
N ARG A 912 6.19 -9.10 22.13
CA ARG A 912 5.82 -10.24 23.01
C ARG A 912 4.33 -10.35 23.36
N VAL A 913 3.82 -11.59 23.40
CA VAL A 913 2.44 -11.94 23.78
C VAL A 913 2.44 -12.96 24.92
N MET A 914 1.76 -12.64 26.02
CA MET A 914 1.73 -13.48 27.23
C MET A 914 0.39 -14.25 27.30
N PHE A 915 0.35 -15.43 26.68
CA PHE A 915 -0.86 -16.28 26.62
C PHE A 915 -1.32 -16.80 28.01
N ASP A 916 -0.44 -16.72 29.02
CA ASP A 916 -0.73 -17.00 30.43
C ASP A 916 -1.56 -15.89 31.13
N GLY A 917 -1.75 -14.73 30.48
CA GLY A 917 -2.52 -13.59 30.99
C GLY A 917 -1.85 -12.81 32.13
N THR A 918 -0.55 -12.99 32.37
CA THR A 918 0.15 -12.38 33.52
C THR A 918 0.56 -10.91 33.34
N ASP A 919 0.67 -10.45 32.09
CA ASP A 919 0.99 -9.08 31.68
C ASP A 919 0.51 -8.86 30.24
N ASN A 920 0.22 -7.63 29.82
CA ASN A 920 -0.19 -7.32 28.44
C ASN A 920 0.92 -6.67 27.59
N ASN A 921 2.17 -6.64 28.07
CA ASN A 921 3.29 -5.89 27.51
C ASN A 921 3.18 -4.35 27.56
N TRP A 922 2.38 -3.83 28.50
CA TRP A 922 2.26 -2.38 28.74
C TRP A 922 3.44 -1.80 29.52
N ASN A 923 4.00 -0.71 28.99
CA ASN A 923 5.01 0.15 29.60
C ASN A 923 6.35 -0.56 29.88
N VAL A 924 6.96 -1.13 28.82
CA VAL A 924 8.27 -1.80 28.85
C VAL A 924 9.42 -0.94 28.26
N GLY A 925 9.18 0.35 28.07
CA GLY A 925 10.12 1.30 27.44
C GLY A 925 9.41 2.23 26.47
N LEU A 926 9.97 3.41 26.21
CA LEU A 926 9.50 4.27 25.12
C LEU A 926 9.65 3.55 23.77
N PRO A 927 8.76 3.76 22.80
CA PRO A 927 8.88 3.20 21.46
C PRO A 927 10.04 3.81 20.65
N ARG A 928 10.37 3.21 19.50
CA ARG A 928 11.43 3.64 18.58
C ARG A 928 11.46 5.16 18.33
N GLU A 929 12.60 5.78 18.57
CA GLU A 929 12.80 7.23 18.40
C GLU A 929 12.62 7.67 16.92
N ASP A 930 12.98 6.82 15.96
CA ASP A 930 12.85 7.09 14.52
C ASP A 930 11.41 7.03 13.98
N LYS A 931 10.46 6.47 14.75
CA LYS A 931 9.05 6.29 14.36
C LYS A 931 8.07 7.06 15.26
N ASP A 932 8.37 7.17 16.54
CA ASP A 932 7.50 7.72 17.59
C ASP A 932 8.19 8.74 18.51
N GLY A 933 9.44 9.16 18.23
CA GLY A 933 10.17 10.14 19.04
C GLY A 933 9.44 11.48 19.21
N ALA A 934 8.67 11.91 18.20
CA ALA A 934 7.81 13.09 18.26
C ALA A 934 6.60 12.93 19.22
N ASN A 935 6.21 11.70 19.53
CA ASN A 935 5.09 11.36 20.42
C ASN A 935 5.55 11.16 21.88
N TRP A 936 6.86 11.07 22.14
CA TRP A 936 7.42 10.66 23.44
C TRP A 936 6.97 11.48 24.65
N ASP A 937 6.76 12.80 24.54
CA ASP A 937 6.34 13.61 25.69
C ASP A 937 4.85 13.42 26.05
N LEU A 938 4.00 13.11 25.06
CA LEU A 938 2.65 12.62 25.27
C LEU A 938 2.68 11.21 25.89
N ILE A 939 3.49 10.29 25.35
CA ILE A 939 3.64 8.93 25.88
C ILE A 939 4.05 8.95 27.35
N LYS A 940 5.07 9.73 27.73
CA LYS A 940 5.51 9.92 29.13
C LYS A 940 4.37 10.41 30.05
N THR A 941 3.45 11.22 29.52
CA THR A 941 2.29 11.72 30.25
C THR A 941 1.24 10.61 30.46
N ILE A 942 1.04 9.74 29.47
CA ILE A 942 0.11 8.60 29.52
C ILE A 942 0.64 7.48 30.43
N ILE A 943 1.89 7.04 30.27
CA ILE A 943 2.47 5.94 31.08
C ILE A 943 2.67 6.32 32.56
N ALA A 944 2.67 7.62 32.88
CA ALA A 944 2.66 8.10 34.26
C ALA A 944 1.28 7.96 34.94
N ASP A 945 0.21 7.71 34.19
CA ASP A 945 -1.11 7.39 34.73
C ASP A 945 -1.15 5.93 35.22
N SER A 946 -1.03 5.74 36.54
CA SER A 946 -1.10 4.42 37.17
C SER A 946 -2.44 3.70 37.01
N THR A 947 -3.47 4.34 36.44
CA THR A 947 -4.75 3.69 36.09
C THR A 947 -4.74 3.07 34.68
N ALA A 948 -3.69 3.30 33.88
CA ALA A 948 -3.59 2.86 32.50
C ALA A 948 -2.87 1.51 32.28
N LYS A 949 -2.36 0.85 33.34
CA LYS A 949 -1.88 -0.55 33.24
C LYS A 949 -3.01 -1.52 33.63
N PRO A 950 -3.32 -2.56 32.85
CA PRO A 950 -4.29 -3.57 33.24
C PRO A 950 -3.71 -4.57 34.22
N ASP A 951 -4.58 -5.25 34.97
CA ASP A 951 -4.22 -6.44 35.74
C ASP A 951 -4.73 -7.74 35.09
N ALA A 952 -4.46 -8.88 35.73
CA ALA A 952 -4.82 -10.19 35.19
C ALA A 952 -6.33 -10.46 35.18
N ASP A 953 -7.12 -9.80 36.05
CA ASP A 953 -8.57 -9.92 36.04
C ASP A 953 -9.16 -9.12 34.86
N ASP A 954 -8.57 -7.96 34.51
CA ASP A 954 -8.91 -7.18 33.30
C ASP A 954 -8.65 -8.00 32.01
N ILE A 955 -7.48 -8.64 31.94
CA ILE A 955 -7.05 -9.44 30.77
C ILE A 955 -7.93 -10.68 30.59
N GLU A 956 -8.14 -11.48 31.64
CA GLU A 956 -8.97 -12.68 31.55
C GLU A 956 -10.46 -12.35 31.31
N LEU A 957 -10.98 -11.25 31.87
CA LEU A 957 -12.35 -10.81 31.58
C LEU A 957 -12.52 -10.39 30.10
N THR A 958 -11.55 -9.68 29.52
CA THR A 958 -11.57 -9.28 28.10
C THR A 958 -11.58 -10.53 27.21
N LYS A 959 -10.71 -11.49 27.51
CA LYS A 959 -10.63 -12.77 26.81
C LYS A 959 -11.93 -13.57 26.89
N GLN A 960 -12.57 -13.66 28.07
CA GLN A 960 -13.87 -14.31 28.19
C GLN A 960 -14.97 -13.57 27.41
N GLN A 961 -15.00 -12.23 27.45
CA GLN A 961 -15.93 -11.44 26.63
C GLN A 961 -15.72 -11.66 25.11
N PHE A 962 -14.48 -11.80 24.65
CA PHE A 962 -14.18 -12.13 23.25
C PHE A 962 -14.59 -13.56 22.88
N LEU A 963 -14.32 -14.54 23.76
CA LEU A 963 -14.80 -15.91 23.65
C LEU A 963 -16.33 -16.03 23.72
N GLU A 964 -17.03 -15.03 24.26
CA GLU A 964 -18.50 -14.92 24.21
C GLU A 964 -18.95 -14.32 22.87
N LEU A 965 -18.28 -13.29 22.35
CA LEU A 965 -18.57 -12.70 21.02
C LEU A 965 -18.42 -13.71 19.88
N LEU A 966 -17.35 -14.52 19.88
CA LEU A 966 -17.16 -15.61 18.91
C LEU A 966 -18.35 -16.59 18.92
N LYS A 967 -18.80 -17.00 20.11
CA LYS A 967 -19.93 -17.94 20.27
C LYS A 967 -21.27 -17.34 19.84
N ILE A 968 -21.42 -16.01 19.93
CA ILE A 968 -22.62 -15.29 19.52
C ILE A 968 -22.68 -15.10 18.00
N ARG A 969 -21.55 -14.77 17.33
CA ARG A 969 -21.49 -14.77 15.86
C ARG A 969 -21.77 -16.16 15.29
N SER A 970 -21.24 -17.19 15.94
CA SER A 970 -21.33 -18.58 15.49
C SER A 970 -22.65 -19.28 15.85
N SER A 971 -23.53 -18.67 16.65
CA SER A 971 -24.80 -19.29 17.07
C SER A 971 -25.99 -18.97 16.17
N SER A 972 -25.84 -18.07 15.19
CA SER A 972 -26.92 -17.63 14.29
C SER A 972 -26.37 -17.27 12.91
N GLU A 973 -27.15 -17.52 11.86
CA GLU A 973 -26.87 -17.07 10.48
C GLU A 973 -27.04 -15.55 10.31
N LEU A 974 -27.81 -14.93 11.19
CA LEU A 974 -28.20 -13.53 11.09
C LEU A 974 -27.02 -12.55 11.26
N PHE A 975 -25.88 -13.00 11.78
CA PHE A 975 -24.63 -12.23 11.85
C PHE A 975 -23.69 -12.42 10.63
N ARG A 976 -24.05 -13.29 9.69
CA ARG A 976 -23.21 -13.78 8.58
C ARG A 976 -24.03 -13.87 7.27
N LEU A 977 -24.75 -12.80 6.94
CA LEU A 977 -25.71 -12.80 5.83
C LEU A 977 -25.00 -12.76 4.46
N ASP A 978 -25.08 -13.88 3.74
CA ASP A 978 -24.62 -14.22 2.39
C ASP A 978 -24.61 -13.10 1.31
N THR A 979 -25.55 -12.14 1.37
CA THR A 979 -25.71 -11.14 0.29
C THR A 979 -26.15 -9.78 0.81
N ALA A 980 -25.83 -8.73 0.03
CA ALA A 980 -26.37 -7.39 0.25
C ALA A 980 -27.91 -7.37 0.31
N ASP A 981 -28.56 -8.23 -0.47
CA ASP A 981 -30.00 -8.35 -0.56
C ASP A 981 -30.60 -8.84 0.78
N GLU A 982 -30.02 -9.86 1.41
CA GLU A 982 -30.43 -10.32 2.74
C GLU A 982 -30.07 -9.31 3.82
N VAL A 983 -28.91 -8.65 3.75
CA VAL A 983 -28.54 -7.56 4.68
C VAL A 983 -29.57 -6.42 4.61
N MET A 984 -29.98 -5.98 3.42
CA MET A 984 -30.97 -4.90 3.24
C MET A 984 -32.39 -5.30 3.67
N LYS A 985 -32.77 -6.58 3.57
CA LYS A 985 -34.07 -7.10 4.04
C LYS A 985 -34.15 -7.22 5.56
N ARG A 986 -33.01 -7.40 6.24
CA ARG A 986 -32.95 -7.87 7.64
C ARG A 986 -32.32 -6.88 8.60
N VAL A 987 -31.20 -6.25 8.22
CA VAL A 987 -30.36 -5.44 9.11
C VAL A 987 -30.84 -3.99 9.13
N ASP A 988 -31.17 -3.49 10.32
CA ASP A 988 -31.62 -2.13 10.55
C ASP A 988 -30.97 -1.50 11.78
N PHE A 989 -30.66 -0.21 11.72
CA PHE A 989 -30.06 0.54 12.82
C PHE A 989 -31.05 1.51 13.43
N ARG A 990 -31.31 1.32 14.73
CA ARG A 990 -32.07 2.24 15.57
C ARG A 990 -31.11 3.20 16.26
N ASN A 991 -31.64 4.23 16.94
CA ASN A 991 -30.88 5.36 17.48
C ASN A 991 -30.11 6.10 16.36
N VAL A 992 -30.84 6.76 15.45
CA VAL A 992 -30.33 7.46 14.25
C VAL A 992 -30.97 8.86 14.13
N GLY A 993 -30.47 9.72 13.24
CA GLY A 993 -30.96 11.09 13.07
C GLY A 993 -30.43 12.09 14.11
N GLU A 994 -30.97 13.33 14.09
CA GLU A 994 -30.50 14.45 14.94
C GLU A 994 -30.68 14.19 16.46
N ASP A 995 -31.71 13.44 16.85
CA ASP A 995 -32.06 13.14 18.25
C ASP A 995 -31.30 11.89 18.81
N GLN A 996 -30.31 11.35 18.09
CA GLN A 996 -29.61 10.13 18.51
C GLN A 996 -28.71 10.33 19.74
N VAL A 997 -28.58 9.27 20.56
CA VAL A 997 -27.59 9.19 21.63
C VAL A 997 -26.20 8.96 21.04
N GLU A 998 -25.25 9.84 21.34
CA GLU A 998 -23.82 9.67 21.03
C GLU A 998 -23.25 8.49 21.84
N GLY A 999 -22.48 7.60 21.21
CA GLY A 999 -21.88 6.42 21.83
C GLY A 999 -22.83 5.22 21.99
N LEU A 1000 -23.95 5.16 21.27
CA LEU A 1000 -24.93 4.08 21.33
C LEU A 1000 -25.33 3.59 19.93
N ILE A 1001 -25.05 2.33 19.62
CA ILE A 1001 -25.55 1.65 18.42
C ILE A 1001 -26.55 0.57 18.82
N VAL A 1002 -27.69 0.52 18.12
CA VAL A 1002 -28.75 -0.47 18.31
C VAL A 1002 -29.03 -1.11 16.96
N MET A 1003 -28.37 -2.23 16.67
CA MET A 1003 -28.60 -3.01 15.45
C MET A 1003 -29.70 -4.04 15.72
N SER A 1004 -30.67 -4.16 14.81
CA SER A 1004 -31.64 -5.25 14.78
C SER A 1004 -31.50 -6.05 13.49
N ILE A 1005 -31.71 -7.36 13.56
CA ILE A 1005 -31.69 -8.27 12.41
C ILE A 1005 -32.98 -9.08 12.42
N ASP A 1006 -33.75 -9.03 11.32
CA ASP A 1006 -35.04 -9.72 11.17
C ASP A 1006 -34.89 -11.15 10.61
N ASP A 1007 -35.66 -12.08 11.16
CA ASP A 1007 -35.96 -13.39 10.54
C ASP A 1007 -37.47 -13.71 10.59
N GLY A 1008 -38.31 -12.71 10.82
CA GLY A 1008 -39.75 -12.85 10.69
C GLY A 1008 -40.18 -13.10 9.25
N VAL A 1009 -41.43 -13.53 9.07
CA VAL A 1009 -42.09 -13.78 7.76
C VAL A 1009 -42.11 -12.58 6.78
N SER A 1010 -41.58 -11.43 7.19
CA SER A 1010 -41.31 -10.22 6.40
C SER A 1010 -39.98 -10.27 5.66
N ALA A 1011 -38.94 -10.84 6.25
CA ALA A 1011 -37.59 -10.88 5.69
C ALA A 1011 -37.50 -11.85 4.49
N GLY A 1012 -38.13 -13.01 4.62
CA GLY A 1012 -38.13 -14.05 3.59
C GLY A 1012 -38.15 -15.45 4.21
N ASP A 1013 -37.26 -16.31 3.74
CA ASP A 1013 -37.05 -17.64 4.30
C ASP A 1013 -36.43 -17.56 5.72
N ASP A 1014 -36.80 -18.54 6.55
CA ASP A 1014 -36.33 -18.83 7.92
C ASP A 1014 -34.86 -19.28 7.87
N LEU A 1015 -33.94 -18.47 8.43
CA LEU A 1015 -32.48 -18.68 8.42
C LEU A 1015 -31.93 -19.13 9.78
N ASP A 1016 -32.53 -18.67 10.88
CA ASP A 1016 -32.23 -19.08 12.24
C ASP A 1016 -33.49 -19.69 12.88
N PRO A 1017 -33.69 -21.01 12.77
CA PRO A 1017 -34.89 -21.68 13.27
C PRO A 1017 -35.02 -21.68 14.80
N ALA A 1018 -34.08 -21.05 15.54
CA ALA A 1018 -34.18 -20.77 16.96
C ALA A 1018 -34.65 -19.35 17.29
N ASN A 1019 -34.54 -18.35 16.39
CA ASN A 1019 -34.76 -16.94 16.71
C ASN A 1019 -35.47 -16.14 15.58
N ASP A 1020 -36.71 -15.69 15.81
CA ASP A 1020 -37.45 -14.82 14.89
C ASP A 1020 -36.71 -13.48 14.60
N ALA A 1021 -35.84 -13.01 15.51
CA ALA A 1021 -35.09 -11.77 15.39
C ALA A 1021 -33.97 -11.64 16.45
N ILE A 1022 -32.97 -10.81 16.14
CA ILE A 1022 -31.87 -10.45 17.04
C ILE A 1022 -31.79 -8.92 17.20
N VAL A 1023 -31.40 -8.46 18.39
CA VAL A 1023 -31.05 -7.05 18.67
C VAL A 1023 -29.71 -6.99 19.39
N ALA A 1024 -28.69 -6.43 18.75
CA ALA A 1024 -27.38 -6.14 19.33
C ALA A 1024 -27.29 -4.66 19.73
N VAL A 1025 -27.09 -4.39 21.02
CA VAL A 1025 -26.94 -3.05 21.58
C VAL A 1025 -25.50 -2.87 22.04
N VAL A 1026 -24.76 -2.00 21.34
CA VAL A 1026 -23.38 -1.62 21.65
C VAL A 1026 -23.43 -0.29 22.40
N ASN A 1027 -23.33 -0.32 23.74
CA ASN A 1027 -23.29 0.88 24.56
C ASN A 1027 -21.85 1.26 24.90
N SER A 1028 -21.31 2.21 24.14
CA SER A 1028 -20.00 2.84 24.35
C SER A 1028 -20.09 4.12 25.20
N THR A 1029 -21.21 4.36 25.90
CA THR A 1029 -21.32 5.47 26.87
C THR A 1029 -20.89 5.03 28.27
N ASN A 1030 -20.54 6.00 29.11
CA ASN A 1030 -20.25 5.81 30.54
C ASN A 1030 -21.51 5.74 31.42
N GLU A 1031 -22.72 5.75 30.84
CA GLU A 1031 -24.00 5.60 31.55
C GLU A 1031 -24.79 4.38 31.04
N SER A 1032 -25.76 3.91 31.84
CA SER A 1032 -26.66 2.83 31.43
C SER A 1032 -27.75 3.37 30.51
N GLN A 1033 -27.75 2.94 29.25
CA GLN A 1033 -28.70 3.40 28.25
C GLN A 1033 -29.99 2.57 28.29
N SER A 1034 -31.09 3.17 27.83
CA SER A 1034 -32.40 2.51 27.72
C SER A 1034 -33.11 2.96 26.45
N PHE A 1035 -33.09 2.12 25.42
CA PHE A 1035 -33.64 2.41 24.11
C PHE A 1035 -34.96 1.65 23.89
N LYS A 1036 -35.99 2.33 23.37
CA LYS A 1036 -37.27 1.70 23.05
C LYS A 1036 -37.38 1.45 21.55
N ILE A 1037 -37.69 0.20 21.18
CA ILE A 1037 -38.11 -0.18 19.82
C ILE A 1037 -39.60 -0.49 19.86
N THR A 1038 -40.43 0.39 19.29
CA THR A 1038 -41.90 0.23 19.32
C THR A 1038 -42.31 -1.05 18.59
N GLY A 1039 -43.17 -1.86 19.22
CA GLY A 1039 -43.61 -3.15 18.68
C GLY A 1039 -42.71 -4.34 19.00
N ALA A 1040 -41.47 -4.14 19.46
CA ALA A 1040 -40.61 -5.24 19.90
C ALA A 1040 -41.23 -5.98 21.10
N THR A 1041 -41.25 -7.32 21.06
CA THR A 1041 -41.78 -8.18 22.14
C THR A 1041 -40.99 -9.49 22.21
N GLY A 1042 -41.16 -10.28 23.27
CA GLY A 1042 -40.56 -11.63 23.38
C GLY A 1042 -39.07 -11.69 23.69
N PHE A 1043 -38.30 -10.63 23.45
CA PHE A 1043 -36.84 -10.60 23.61
C PHE A 1043 -36.33 -11.00 25.01
N THR A 1044 -35.24 -11.78 25.01
CA THR A 1044 -34.41 -12.11 26.19
C THR A 1044 -32.93 -11.91 25.87
N LEU A 1045 -32.10 -11.63 26.88
CA LEU A 1045 -30.64 -11.61 26.73
C LEU A 1045 -30.16 -12.97 26.20
N HIS A 1046 -29.20 -13.00 25.28
CA HIS A 1046 -28.69 -14.23 24.67
C HIS A 1046 -28.14 -15.20 25.74
N ASP A 1047 -28.39 -16.51 25.59
CA ASP A 1047 -28.08 -17.52 26.61
C ASP A 1047 -26.59 -17.56 27.00
N VAL A 1048 -25.68 -17.27 26.06
CA VAL A 1048 -24.24 -17.08 26.36
C VAL A 1048 -24.03 -15.96 27.38
N GLN A 1049 -24.66 -14.80 27.18
CA GLN A 1049 -24.49 -13.63 28.05
C GLN A 1049 -25.25 -13.75 29.38
N GLN A 1050 -26.37 -14.49 29.42
CA GLN A 1050 -27.00 -14.89 30.69
C GLN A 1050 -26.05 -15.70 31.58
N ASN A 1051 -25.14 -16.46 30.98
CA ASN A 1051 -24.16 -17.32 31.66
C ASN A 1051 -22.72 -16.76 31.62
N SER A 1052 -22.57 -15.48 31.26
CA SER A 1052 -21.28 -14.78 31.05
C SER A 1052 -20.30 -14.89 32.21
N ALA A 1053 -19.01 -14.67 31.96
CA ALA A 1053 -18.05 -14.32 33.02
C ALA A 1053 -18.39 -12.95 33.65
N ASP A 1054 -18.94 -12.01 32.87
CA ASP A 1054 -19.25 -10.65 33.27
C ASP A 1054 -20.60 -10.53 33.99
N ASP A 1055 -20.58 -10.19 35.28
CA ASP A 1055 -21.81 -9.86 36.04
C ASP A 1055 -22.48 -8.56 35.57
N THR A 1056 -21.79 -7.72 34.80
CA THR A 1056 -22.36 -6.48 34.22
C THR A 1056 -23.34 -6.78 33.10
N VAL A 1057 -22.95 -7.55 32.08
CA VAL A 1057 -23.83 -7.85 30.93
C VAL A 1057 -25.08 -8.63 31.34
N LYS A 1058 -25.02 -9.44 32.41
CA LYS A 1058 -26.20 -10.10 33.02
C LYS A 1058 -27.23 -9.12 33.58
N GLY A 1059 -26.86 -7.86 33.81
CA GLY A 1059 -27.75 -6.77 34.18
C GLY A 1059 -28.51 -6.16 33.00
N ALA A 1060 -28.13 -6.46 31.75
CA ALA A 1060 -28.85 -6.05 30.56
C ALA A 1060 -30.21 -6.77 30.49
N SER A 1061 -31.27 -6.05 30.12
CA SER A 1061 -32.64 -6.56 30.21
C SER A 1061 -33.58 -5.94 29.18
N PHE A 1062 -34.63 -6.69 28.84
CA PHE A 1062 -35.72 -6.22 27.99
C PHE A 1062 -37.04 -6.21 28.78
N ALA A 1063 -37.76 -5.09 28.75
CA ALA A 1063 -39.08 -4.96 29.37
C ALA A 1063 -39.92 -3.88 28.66
N ALA A 1064 -41.18 -4.21 28.34
CA ALA A 1064 -42.16 -3.26 27.78
C ALA A 1064 -41.60 -2.44 26.59
N GLU A 1065 -41.19 -3.14 25.52
CA GLU A 1065 -40.62 -2.57 24.28
C GLU A 1065 -39.25 -1.87 24.46
N THR A 1066 -38.68 -1.88 25.68
CA THR A 1066 -37.45 -1.17 26.02
C THR A 1066 -36.32 -2.14 26.33
N PHE A 1067 -35.15 -1.91 25.72
CA PHE A 1067 -33.89 -2.59 25.99
C PHE A 1067 -33.03 -1.69 26.89
N THR A 1068 -32.60 -2.18 28.04
CA THR A 1068 -31.74 -1.48 29.00
C THR A 1068 -30.39 -2.19 29.09
N VAL A 1069 -29.30 -1.44 28.88
CA VAL A 1069 -27.93 -1.97 28.82
C VAL A 1069 -26.99 -1.10 29.67
N PRO A 1070 -26.17 -1.70 30.56
CA PRO A 1070 -25.19 -0.95 31.37
C PRO A 1070 -24.17 -0.16 30.54
N ALA A 1071 -23.45 0.75 31.21
CA ALA A 1071 -22.31 1.47 30.62
C ALA A 1071 -21.24 0.50 30.09
N LEU A 1072 -20.51 0.92 29.05
CA LEU A 1072 -19.37 0.20 28.47
C LEU A 1072 -19.63 -1.32 28.31
N THR A 1073 -20.74 -1.66 27.63
CA THR A 1073 -21.26 -3.02 27.54
C THR A 1073 -21.95 -3.24 26.20
N THR A 1074 -21.63 -4.37 25.55
CA THR A 1074 -22.40 -4.86 24.39
C THR A 1074 -23.30 -6.01 24.81
N ALA A 1075 -24.61 -5.85 24.64
CA ALA A 1075 -25.62 -6.84 24.98
C ALA A 1075 -26.39 -7.28 23.73
N VAL A 1076 -26.48 -8.59 23.53
CA VAL A 1076 -27.23 -9.22 22.43
C VAL A 1076 -28.49 -9.86 22.98
N PHE A 1077 -29.62 -9.51 22.40
CA PHE A 1077 -30.95 -10.02 22.75
C PHE A 1077 -31.52 -10.81 21.59
N VAL A 1078 -32.28 -11.86 21.88
CA VAL A 1078 -32.94 -12.71 20.88
C VAL A 1078 -34.43 -12.85 21.16
N GLN A 1079 -35.24 -12.88 20.10
CA GLN A 1079 -36.66 -13.23 20.12
C GLN A 1079 -36.79 -14.69 19.72
N ALA A 1080 -36.83 -15.61 20.68
CA ALA A 1080 -36.86 -17.04 20.41
C ALA A 1080 -38.09 -17.46 19.57
N GLN A 1081 -37.85 -18.25 18.52
CA GLN A 1081 -38.86 -18.73 17.57
C GLN A 1081 -39.87 -19.70 18.22
N GLY A 1082 -41.10 -19.73 17.69
CA GLY A 1082 -42.18 -20.59 18.14
C GLY A 1082 -42.23 -21.98 17.47
N ASP A 1083 -43.44 -22.55 17.35
CA ASP A 1083 -43.68 -23.77 16.55
C ASP A 1083 -43.48 -23.55 15.02
N ALA A 1084 -43.27 -22.29 14.59
CA ALA A 1084 -42.99 -21.82 13.24
C ALA A 1084 -42.51 -20.35 13.28
N GLN A 1085 -41.86 -19.90 12.19
CA GLN A 1085 -41.43 -18.52 11.93
C GLN A 1085 -42.48 -17.46 12.34
N GLY A 1086 -42.05 -16.54 13.21
CA GLY A 1086 -42.89 -15.49 13.77
C GLY A 1086 -42.93 -14.20 12.95
N VAL A 1087 -43.21 -13.09 13.63
CA VAL A 1087 -43.28 -11.74 13.02
C VAL A 1087 -41.95 -11.00 13.07
N GLY A 1088 -40.95 -11.56 13.75
CA GLY A 1088 -39.62 -10.96 13.90
C GLY A 1088 -39.61 -9.52 14.38
N LEU A 1089 -38.67 -8.74 13.85
CA LEU A 1089 -38.49 -7.32 14.13
C LEU A 1089 -38.07 -6.59 12.84
N PRO A 1090 -39.04 -6.26 11.95
CA PRO A 1090 -38.74 -5.81 10.59
C PRO A 1090 -37.92 -4.53 10.51
N VAL A 1091 -37.22 -4.36 9.38
CA VAL A 1091 -36.52 -3.11 8.99
C VAL A 1091 -37.52 -1.96 8.92
N ASP A 1092 -37.25 -0.87 9.64
CA ASP A 1092 -38.13 0.30 9.60
C ASP A 1092 -37.80 1.21 8.42
N ASN A 1093 -38.65 1.14 7.41
CA ASN A 1093 -38.59 1.96 6.20
C ASN A 1093 -39.59 3.13 6.24
N SER A 1094 -40.20 3.45 7.40
CA SER A 1094 -41.20 4.52 7.47
C SER A 1094 -40.61 5.93 7.31
N ASP A 1095 -39.38 6.12 7.80
CA ASP A 1095 -38.63 7.39 7.74
C ASP A 1095 -37.48 7.36 6.69
N LYS A 1096 -37.29 6.25 5.97
CA LYS A 1096 -36.26 6.07 4.91
C LYS A 1096 -36.83 6.41 3.53
N ASP A 1097 -36.66 7.65 3.05
CA ASP A 1097 -37.12 8.06 1.72
C ASP A 1097 -35.99 7.97 0.67
N VAL A 1098 -35.77 6.76 0.14
CA VAL A 1098 -34.86 6.55 -1.01
C VAL A 1098 -35.25 7.36 -2.25
N SER A 1099 -36.50 7.82 -2.36
CA SER A 1099 -36.93 8.67 -3.47
C SER A 1099 -36.44 10.12 -3.35
N SER A 1100 -35.96 10.53 -2.16
CA SER A 1100 -35.30 11.83 -1.93
C SER A 1100 -33.81 11.84 -2.31
N ILE A 1101 -33.22 10.67 -2.59
CA ILE A 1101 -31.79 10.53 -2.95
C ILE A 1101 -31.59 10.92 -4.42
N PRO A 1102 -30.72 11.90 -4.75
CA PRO A 1102 -30.39 12.23 -6.12
C PRO A 1102 -29.47 11.16 -6.75
N PRO A 1103 -29.79 10.60 -7.93
CA PRO A 1103 -28.94 9.64 -8.66
C PRO A 1103 -27.46 10.02 -8.77
N TYR A 1104 -27.18 11.30 -9.04
CA TYR A 1104 -25.81 11.83 -9.20
C TYR A 1104 -25.30 12.57 -7.96
N GLY A 1105 -25.87 12.28 -6.78
CA GLY A 1105 -25.45 12.87 -5.50
C GLY A 1105 -25.50 14.40 -5.50
N GLN A 1106 -24.35 15.03 -5.22
CA GLN A 1106 -24.19 16.49 -5.23
C GLN A 1106 -23.91 17.08 -6.63
N THR A 1107 -23.71 16.25 -7.66
CA THR A 1107 -23.32 16.73 -8.99
C THR A 1107 -24.47 17.44 -9.69
N THR A 1108 -24.25 18.71 -10.05
CA THR A 1108 -25.24 19.51 -10.76
C THR A 1108 -25.36 19.05 -12.21
N VAL A 1109 -26.50 18.45 -12.56
CA VAL A 1109 -26.83 18.10 -13.94
C VAL A 1109 -27.27 19.36 -14.69
N TYR A 1110 -26.76 19.58 -15.90
CA TYR A 1110 -27.17 20.66 -16.80
C TYR A 1110 -27.77 20.09 -18.09
N VAL A 1111 -28.78 20.78 -18.64
CA VAL A 1111 -29.13 20.64 -20.05
C VAL A 1111 -28.16 21.48 -20.87
N ARG A 1112 -27.33 20.86 -21.71
CA ARG A 1112 -26.29 21.54 -22.50
C ARG A 1112 -26.58 21.35 -23.98
N GLY A 1113 -26.58 22.43 -24.76
CA GLY A 1113 -26.96 22.33 -26.17
C GLY A 1113 -26.95 23.65 -26.96
N ASP A 1114 -27.53 23.62 -28.16
CA ASP A 1114 -27.59 24.78 -29.06
C ASP A 1114 -28.38 25.96 -28.47
N MET A 1115 -29.25 25.72 -27.48
CA MET A 1115 -30.02 26.75 -26.78
C MET A 1115 -29.18 27.60 -25.81
N ASN A 1116 -28.01 27.11 -25.39
CA ASN A 1116 -27.12 27.80 -24.43
C ASN A 1116 -25.64 27.81 -24.84
N GLY A 1117 -25.32 27.31 -26.04
CA GLY A 1117 -23.96 27.30 -26.58
C GLY A 1117 -23.06 26.24 -25.94
N TRP A 1118 -23.63 25.12 -25.51
CA TRP A 1118 -22.92 23.91 -25.01
C TRP A 1118 -22.11 24.07 -23.71
N ASN A 1119 -22.03 25.27 -23.13
CA ASN A 1119 -21.43 25.52 -21.81
C ASN A 1119 -22.39 25.17 -20.66
N PRO A 1120 -21.90 24.89 -19.44
CA PRO A 1120 -22.76 24.83 -18.26
C PRO A 1120 -23.27 26.26 -17.96
N VAL A 1121 -24.57 26.38 -17.72
CA VAL A 1121 -25.24 27.67 -17.47
C VAL A 1121 -26.28 27.48 -16.39
N GLU A 1122 -26.20 28.27 -15.31
CA GLU A 1122 -27.14 28.28 -14.16
C GLU A 1122 -28.63 28.21 -14.57
N GLY A 1123 -29.05 29.01 -15.56
CA GLY A 1123 -30.43 29.00 -16.08
C GLY A 1123 -30.86 27.71 -16.79
N TRP A 1124 -29.97 26.72 -16.91
CA TRP A 1124 -30.19 25.38 -17.47
C TRP A 1124 -29.67 24.27 -16.53
N ALA A 1125 -29.29 24.60 -15.29
CA ALA A 1125 -29.04 23.63 -14.22
C ALA A 1125 -30.37 22.97 -13.81
N MET A 1126 -30.34 21.66 -13.58
CA MET A 1126 -31.52 20.87 -13.23
C MET A 1126 -31.65 20.71 -11.73
N SER A 1127 -32.84 21.01 -11.20
CA SER A 1127 -33.20 20.67 -9.83
C SER A 1127 -33.63 19.21 -9.78
N PHE A 1128 -33.09 18.44 -8.83
CA PHE A 1128 -33.66 17.16 -8.45
C PHE A 1128 -35.08 17.36 -7.87
N VAL A 1129 -35.97 16.38 -8.06
CA VAL A 1129 -37.38 16.45 -7.69
C VAL A 1129 -37.76 15.32 -6.74
N SER A 1130 -37.65 14.06 -7.19
CA SER A 1130 -37.69 12.80 -6.42
C SER A 1130 -37.66 11.62 -7.40
N ASN A 1131 -37.53 10.38 -6.92
CA ASN A 1131 -37.67 9.14 -7.70
C ASN A 1131 -36.76 9.13 -8.95
N GLY A 1132 -35.50 9.53 -8.80
CA GLY A 1132 -34.55 9.66 -9.91
C GLY A 1132 -34.80 10.86 -10.85
N VAL A 1133 -35.85 11.65 -10.65
CA VAL A 1133 -36.25 12.71 -11.59
C VAL A 1133 -35.56 14.04 -11.29
N TYR A 1134 -34.85 14.56 -12.28
CA TYR A 1134 -34.36 15.93 -12.39
C TYR A 1134 -35.23 16.74 -13.38
N SER A 1135 -35.35 18.06 -13.17
CA SER A 1135 -36.03 18.94 -14.13
C SER A 1135 -35.42 20.35 -14.23
N VAL A 1136 -35.57 20.98 -15.40
CA VAL A 1136 -35.32 22.42 -15.61
C VAL A 1136 -36.32 23.00 -16.60
N THR A 1137 -36.65 24.29 -16.47
CA THR A 1137 -37.56 24.99 -17.38
C THR A 1137 -36.84 26.12 -18.10
N GLY A 1138 -36.64 25.95 -19.41
CA GLY A 1138 -36.04 26.96 -20.28
C GLY A 1138 -37.07 27.74 -21.11
N SER A 1139 -36.59 28.74 -21.84
CA SER A 1139 -37.33 29.40 -22.94
C SER A 1139 -36.64 29.10 -24.27
N LEU A 1140 -37.40 28.68 -25.27
CA LEU A 1140 -36.91 28.35 -26.61
C LEU A 1140 -37.68 29.15 -27.67
N GLU A 1141 -36.99 29.50 -28.76
CA GLU A 1141 -37.57 30.09 -29.96
C GLU A 1141 -37.94 28.97 -30.96
N ALA A 1142 -38.69 29.31 -32.02
CA ALA A 1142 -39.01 28.31 -33.04
C ALA A 1142 -37.77 27.94 -33.88
N GLY A 1143 -37.36 26.67 -33.84
CA GLY A 1143 -36.12 26.16 -34.42
C GLY A 1143 -35.84 24.69 -34.06
N ASN A 1144 -34.70 24.17 -34.51
CA ASN A 1144 -34.21 22.84 -34.10
C ASN A 1144 -32.99 23.01 -33.19
N TYR A 1145 -32.88 22.17 -32.16
CA TYR A 1145 -31.83 22.23 -31.15
C TYR A 1145 -31.25 20.84 -30.87
N GLY A 1146 -29.93 20.70 -31.01
CA GLY A 1146 -29.17 19.60 -30.43
C GLY A 1146 -28.91 19.84 -28.94
N PHE A 1147 -29.01 18.78 -28.11
CA PHE A 1147 -28.71 18.86 -26.68
C PHE A 1147 -28.28 17.52 -26.07
N LYS A 1148 -27.70 17.61 -24.86
CA LYS A 1148 -27.32 16.51 -23.95
C LYS A 1148 -27.69 16.86 -22.50
N PHE A 1149 -27.60 15.87 -21.64
CA PHE A 1149 -27.54 16.04 -20.19
C PHE A 1149 -26.11 15.73 -19.75
N ALA A 1150 -25.47 16.68 -19.06
CA ALA A 1150 -24.16 16.43 -18.47
C ALA A 1150 -23.89 17.35 -17.27
N ASP A 1151 -22.88 17.00 -16.48
CA ASP A 1151 -22.28 17.87 -15.47
C ASP A 1151 -21.51 19.07 -16.11
N ALA A 1152 -20.64 19.73 -15.34
CA ALA A 1152 -19.80 20.83 -15.83
C ALA A 1152 -18.64 20.35 -16.73
N ASP A 1153 -18.08 19.17 -16.45
CA ASP A 1153 -16.80 18.69 -17.00
C ASP A 1153 -16.95 17.63 -18.11
N TRP A 1154 -18.19 17.26 -18.45
CA TRP A 1154 -18.58 16.16 -19.33
C TRP A 1154 -18.22 14.76 -18.80
N LYS A 1155 -18.29 14.56 -17.47
CA LYS A 1155 -18.07 13.24 -16.83
C LYS A 1155 -19.39 12.53 -16.52
N THR A 1156 -20.00 12.81 -15.37
CA THR A 1156 -21.09 12.00 -14.79
C THR A 1156 -22.22 12.87 -14.26
N PRO A 1157 -23.36 12.97 -14.96
CA PRO A 1157 -23.69 12.32 -16.22
C PRO A 1157 -22.97 12.94 -17.44
N ASN A 1158 -22.98 12.22 -18.57
CA ASN A 1158 -22.74 12.75 -19.91
C ASN A 1158 -23.41 11.85 -20.95
N PHE A 1159 -24.65 12.15 -21.33
CA PHE A 1159 -25.40 11.33 -22.28
C PHE A 1159 -26.43 12.10 -23.11
N GLY A 1160 -26.87 11.47 -24.20
CA GLY A 1160 -27.97 11.96 -25.02
C GLY A 1160 -28.71 10.84 -25.76
N CYS A 1161 -29.14 11.13 -26.98
CA CYS A 1161 -30.05 10.34 -27.78
C CYS A 1161 -29.56 10.27 -29.23
N ASP A 1162 -29.60 9.09 -29.86
CA ASP A 1162 -29.21 8.89 -31.26
C ASP A 1162 -30.18 9.51 -32.29
N SER A 1163 -30.15 10.84 -32.39
CA SER A 1163 -30.80 11.64 -33.45
C SER A 1163 -32.33 11.53 -33.59
N VAL A 1164 -33.04 11.10 -32.55
CA VAL A 1164 -34.51 11.00 -32.54
C VAL A 1164 -35.15 12.38 -32.33
N GLU A 1165 -36.10 12.78 -33.19
CA GLU A 1165 -36.88 14.01 -33.04
C GLU A 1165 -37.93 13.90 -31.91
N LEU A 1166 -37.79 14.73 -30.87
CA LEU A 1166 -38.77 14.86 -29.79
C LEU A 1166 -40.02 15.64 -30.23
N ALA A 1167 -41.09 14.92 -30.57
CA ALA A 1167 -42.40 15.47 -30.93
C ALA A 1167 -43.51 15.01 -29.95
N ASN A 1168 -43.52 15.59 -28.74
CA ASN A 1168 -44.45 15.26 -27.64
C ASN A 1168 -44.45 13.78 -27.21
N GLY A 1169 -43.32 13.30 -26.67
CA GLY A 1169 -43.20 11.96 -26.08
C GLY A 1169 -41.98 11.85 -25.16
N SER A 1170 -41.86 10.71 -24.47
CA SER A 1170 -40.68 10.31 -23.71
C SER A 1170 -39.80 9.34 -24.51
N ILE A 1171 -38.49 9.36 -24.29
CA ILE A 1171 -37.50 8.54 -25.00
C ILE A 1171 -36.46 8.03 -23.99
N ASN A 1172 -36.06 6.76 -24.11
CA ASN A 1172 -34.95 6.20 -23.32
C ASN A 1172 -33.61 6.69 -23.89
N LEU A 1173 -32.71 7.16 -23.02
CA LEU A 1173 -31.34 7.56 -23.35
C LEU A 1173 -30.41 6.35 -23.40
N GLY A 1174 -29.15 6.55 -23.80
CA GLY A 1174 -28.09 5.55 -23.68
C GLY A 1174 -27.17 5.53 -24.89
N SER A 1175 -26.68 6.70 -25.29
CA SER A 1175 -25.85 6.94 -26.47
C SER A 1175 -25.06 8.25 -26.33
N ASP A 1176 -23.86 8.31 -26.91
CA ASP A 1176 -23.04 9.53 -26.97
C ASP A 1176 -23.58 10.61 -27.91
N GLY A 1177 -24.60 10.28 -28.71
CA GLY A 1177 -25.24 11.20 -29.66
C GLY A 1177 -26.01 12.36 -29.02
N ASN A 1178 -26.15 13.46 -29.77
CA ASN A 1178 -26.91 14.63 -29.33
C ASN A 1178 -28.41 14.45 -29.62
N CYS A 1179 -29.24 14.50 -28.58
CA CYS A 1179 -30.70 14.53 -28.68
C CYS A 1179 -31.16 15.68 -29.58
N GLN A 1180 -32.25 15.50 -30.34
CA GLN A 1180 -32.77 16.50 -31.27
C GLN A 1180 -34.19 16.94 -30.89
N LEU A 1181 -34.37 18.24 -30.65
CA LEU A 1181 -35.66 18.85 -30.33
C LEU A 1181 -36.08 19.81 -31.44
N SER A 1182 -37.25 19.59 -32.05
CA SER A 1182 -37.85 20.52 -33.00
C SER A 1182 -38.96 21.35 -32.33
N VAL A 1183 -38.69 22.64 -32.16
CA VAL A 1183 -39.58 23.61 -31.52
C VAL A 1183 -40.40 24.31 -32.59
N ALA A 1184 -41.65 23.87 -32.77
CA ALA A 1184 -42.56 24.43 -33.77
C ALA A 1184 -43.07 25.86 -33.45
N GLU A 1185 -43.03 26.26 -32.17
CA GLU A 1185 -43.53 27.54 -31.68
C GLU A 1185 -42.71 27.98 -30.46
N ALA A 1186 -42.25 29.23 -30.44
CA ALA A 1186 -41.58 29.80 -29.28
C ALA A 1186 -42.41 29.67 -27.99
N GLY A 1187 -41.74 29.48 -26.85
CA GLY A 1187 -42.40 29.30 -25.56
C GLY A 1187 -41.48 28.79 -24.45
N SER A 1188 -42.09 28.44 -23.32
CA SER A 1188 -41.40 27.78 -22.21
C SER A 1188 -41.47 26.26 -22.37
N TYR A 1189 -40.34 25.60 -22.12
CA TYR A 1189 -40.18 24.16 -22.28
C TYR A 1189 -39.52 23.57 -21.03
N THR A 1190 -40.20 22.61 -20.41
CA THR A 1190 -39.69 21.82 -19.28
C THR A 1190 -38.94 20.61 -19.83
N PHE A 1191 -37.67 20.48 -19.47
CA PHE A 1191 -36.85 19.30 -19.70
C PHE A 1191 -36.88 18.46 -18.42
N THR A 1192 -37.08 17.16 -18.58
CA THR A 1192 -37.15 16.20 -17.48
C THR A 1192 -36.27 15.00 -17.80
N LEU A 1193 -35.39 14.65 -16.88
CA LEU A 1193 -34.52 13.47 -16.92
C LEU A 1193 -34.91 12.59 -15.74
N ASN A 1194 -35.36 11.37 -15.99
CA ASN A 1194 -35.48 10.33 -14.99
C ASN A 1194 -34.25 9.43 -15.07
N ALA A 1195 -33.40 9.51 -14.05
CA ALA A 1195 -32.17 8.75 -13.87
C ALA A 1195 -32.31 7.70 -12.73
N ILE A 1196 -33.49 7.11 -12.55
CA ILE A 1196 -33.71 6.04 -11.56
C ILE A 1196 -32.80 4.81 -11.80
N ASN A 1197 -32.25 4.64 -13.00
CA ASN A 1197 -31.29 3.60 -13.37
C ASN A 1197 -29.94 3.67 -12.62
N GLU A 1198 -29.62 4.77 -11.92
CA GLU A 1198 -28.42 4.84 -11.05
C GLU A 1198 -28.74 4.42 -9.58
N LEU A 1199 -30.01 4.10 -9.32
CA LEU A 1199 -30.58 3.75 -8.01
C LEU A 1199 -31.39 2.43 -8.04
N ASP A 1200 -31.59 1.83 -9.22
CA ASP A 1200 -32.33 0.59 -9.46
C ASP A 1200 -31.80 -0.08 -10.74
N ASP A 1201 -30.92 -1.08 -10.58
CA ASP A 1201 -30.29 -1.83 -11.68
C ASP A 1201 -31.30 -2.58 -12.57
N ASN A 1202 -32.56 -2.74 -12.13
CA ASN A 1202 -33.62 -3.30 -12.96
C ASN A 1202 -34.08 -2.34 -14.08
N VAL A 1203 -33.75 -1.04 -13.98
CA VAL A 1203 -34.08 -0.04 -14.98
C VAL A 1203 -32.86 0.19 -15.88
N GLU A 1204 -32.77 -0.56 -16.97
CA GLU A 1204 -31.62 -0.59 -17.88
C GLU A 1204 -31.09 0.79 -18.34
N LYS A 1205 -31.96 1.82 -18.45
CA LYS A 1205 -31.64 3.12 -19.08
C LYS A 1205 -32.43 4.31 -18.53
N ALA A 1206 -31.78 5.46 -18.42
CA ALA A 1206 -32.40 6.75 -18.10
C ALA A 1206 -33.47 7.14 -19.14
N VAL A 1207 -34.48 7.93 -18.75
CA VAL A 1207 -35.61 8.32 -19.61
C VAL A 1207 -35.80 9.83 -19.60
N VAL A 1208 -35.93 10.43 -20.79
CA VAL A 1208 -36.14 11.88 -20.95
C VAL A 1208 -37.50 12.19 -21.55
N SER A 1209 -38.07 13.32 -21.12
CA SER A 1209 -39.16 13.99 -21.83
C SER A 1209 -38.93 15.51 -21.89
N VAL A 1210 -39.46 16.14 -22.94
CA VAL A 1210 -39.48 17.59 -23.07
C VAL A 1210 -40.92 18.03 -23.36
N THR A 1211 -41.47 18.89 -22.50
CA THR A 1211 -42.89 19.28 -22.52
C THR A 1211 -43.02 20.80 -22.66
N LYS A 1212 -43.88 21.27 -23.56
CA LYS A 1212 -44.25 22.70 -23.65
C LYS A 1212 -45.21 23.07 -22.51
N ASN A 1213 -44.93 24.17 -21.82
CA ASN A 1213 -45.76 24.74 -20.74
C ASN A 1213 -46.85 25.67 -21.28
#